data_AF-A0A142XWP3-F1
#
_entry.id   AF-A0A142XWP3-F1
#
_cell.length_a   1.000
_cell.length_b   1.000
_cell.length_c   1.000
_cell.angle_alpha   90.00
_cell.angle_beta   90.00
_cell.angle_gamma   90.00
#
_symmetry.space_group_name_H-M   'P 1'
#
loop_
_entity.id
_entity.type
_entity.pdbx_description
1 polymer ?
#
loop_
_entity_poly.entity_id
_entity_poly.type
_entity_poly.pdbx_seq_one_letter_code
_entity_poly.pdbx_strand_id
1 'polypeptide(L)'
;MIVRLRFLGCLLLVLAGAHSLLAQTLESELQAVPVTELIEKSKQLGDAARGAILFFQPQMACQQCHEPVSSEGARLGPDLTSLGRDVTDEALLESVLWPSKVIRKGFETVSVRTVDEEIFDALIIASNDHDITLQELAKRGSVRKLERDDVEEMKIRSTSIMPSGQISALASRQQFYDLIRYLMEIRDGGAGRAAELRPSQSSLTVSIPDYERDLDHRALILGWDDDAFLRGEKIYQRVCANCHGTLEQPGSLPTSLRFAEGPFKNGSDPYSMYRTLTYGYGMMMAQTWMVPSQKYDVIHYIRQHYLRQHNPTQWTAVDGAYLSTLPEGSSKGPAPSKIEPWSSMDYGASLAHTFEIPSPQKNFAYKGVAVRLDAGAGGIARGQHWMVFDTDTLRMAASWSRPLSLNDASQSVDSAFIDWRGIQFNGEHGIHPSLVGRVGFANPQAPGWANPANGSFEDRVRVEGRDGKRYGSLPRSWGQYRGLYQHGQRIVFSYSIGSTDVLESPWVAPPSSLASHPYSVRLFHIGPRDHDMELQVAEHATSEVELEVMQIEGATIALLGQDRTAKSEEPILATIWPPTPQAAWHRRGRNLTLKISSGREPINFALWQPLDTGTKPDTLAVAASSNTLSPEDVDLQRLTRGGPARWGQAFKTPIQTVSDTGPFAVDHLVAPESNPWLAQMRFTGLDFFSDGGLALCTWDGDVWKVQRSSDSESEAWSWRRIATGMFQPLGLKIISDRIYITCRDQLAVLHDLNGDAEIDFYECLNNDHQVTEHFHEFAMGLQVDGEGNFYYAKSGCHGKAAVVPHHGTLLRVERDGSKTTILANGFRAANGVCLNPDGSFFVTDQEGFWNPKNRINWVTLSETSKPKFYGNMLGYHDITDPSDSAMEPPLCWITNTFDRSPAELLWVDSPSWGKLNGRLLNLSYGYGKVFLVPHEQVGEKMQGGMIELPIPPFPTGVMRGRFHPKDGHLYLCGMFAWAGNATAPGGLYRIRATDQPVHLPVELHAFRRGVQLRFAEPLDETSVHPEVFSVKTWSLERTAKYGSKHLDEKTLQVTAAKLSADGTVVDLEIDGLKPTWGMEIQYSLKALRGELVNGRLHNTIHTLRD
;
A
#
# COMPACT_ATOMS: atom_id res chain seq x y z
N MET A 1 -57.87 -28.20 5.34
CA MET A 1 -59.00 -27.44 5.92
C MET A 1 -58.82 -27.51 7.43
N ILE A 2 -58.74 -26.35 8.13
CA ILE A 2 -58.10 -26.15 9.46
C ILE A 2 -56.57 -26.29 9.33
N VAL A 3 -55.77 -25.22 9.18
CA VAL A 3 -55.48 -24.17 10.16
C VAL A 3 -55.37 -22.81 9.44
N ARG A 4 -56.42 -21.99 9.56
CA ARG A 4 -56.42 -20.54 9.34
C ARG A 4 -56.78 -19.94 10.70
N LEU A 5 -55.81 -19.43 11.46
CA LEU A 5 -55.98 -18.34 12.44
C LEU A 5 -54.60 -18.03 13.05
N ARG A 6 -53.99 -16.93 12.60
CA ARG A 6 -52.89 -16.11 13.18
C ARG A 6 -52.07 -15.47 12.05
N PHE A 7 -52.77 -14.71 11.20
CA PHE A 7 -52.21 -13.80 10.20
C PHE A 7 -53.10 -12.56 10.21
N LEU A 8 -53.11 -11.83 11.34
CA LEU A 8 -53.68 -10.49 11.46
C LEU A 8 -53.16 -9.89 12.77
N GLY A 9 -51.94 -9.35 12.73
CA GLY A 9 -51.28 -8.78 13.91
C GLY A 9 -49.79 -8.56 13.73
N CYS A 10 -49.37 -7.99 12.60
CA CYS A 10 -48.04 -7.39 12.41
C CYS A 10 -47.94 -6.49 11.16
N LEU A 11 -49.08 -6.12 10.56
CA LEU A 11 -49.14 -5.31 9.34
C LEU A 11 -49.82 -3.96 9.66
N LEU A 12 -49.28 -3.24 10.65
CA LEU A 12 -49.59 -1.83 10.97
C LEU A 12 -48.59 -1.28 12.02
N LEU A 13 -47.32 -1.67 11.92
CA LEU A 13 -46.15 -0.98 12.48
C LEU A 13 -45.22 -0.71 11.29
N VAL A 14 -45.66 0.29 10.56
CA VAL A 14 -45.10 0.85 9.34
C VAL A 14 -44.25 2.05 9.75
N LEU A 15 -43.06 2.18 9.15
CA LEU A 15 -42.33 3.45 8.98
C LEU A 15 -41.80 4.15 10.25
N ALA A 16 -40.64 3.73 10.75
CA ALA A 16 -39.60 4.61 11.27
C ALA A 16 -38.35 3.76 11.60
N GLY A 17 -37.27 3.92 10.83
CA GLY A 17 -36.03 3.17 11.08
C GLY A 17 -35.08 3.01 9.90
N ALA A 18 -35.31 3.71 8.79
CA ALA A 18 -34.24 4.05 7.85
C ALA A 18 -33.67 5.39 8.30
N HIS A 19 -32.54 5.37 9.02
CA HIS A 19 -31.68 6.54 9.17
C HIS A 19 -30.30 6.15 8.63
N SER A 20 -29.80 7.02 7.75
CA SER A 20 -28.59 6.93 6.95
C SER A 20 -27.34 6.52 7.73
N LEU A 21 -26.64 5.49 7.27
CA LEU A 21 -25.23 5.24 7.63
C LEU A 21 -24.33 6.09 6.74
N LEU A 22 -24.31 7.39 7.03
CA LEU A 22 -23.18 8.26 6.71
C LEU A 22 -22.03 7.87 7.68
N ALA A 23 -20.78 7.95 7.23
CA ALA A 23 -19.62 7.78 8.11
C ALA A 23 -19.77 8.73 9.31
N GLN A 24 -19.99 8.18 10.52
CA GLN A 24 -20.23 9.00 11.70
C GLN A 24 -18.88 9.62 12.11
N THR A 25 -18.83 10.95 12.14
CA THR A 25 -17.70 11.67 12.73
C THR A 25 -17.71 11.47 14.25
N LEU A 26 -16.58 11.70 14.92
CA LEU A 26 -16.54 11.72 16.40
C LEU A 26 -17.65 12.60 16.99
N GLU A 27 -17.96 13.72 16.33
CA GLU A 27 -19.07 14.59 16.71
C GLU A 27 -20.43 13.92 16.55
N SER A 28 -20.68 13.19 15.45
CA SER A 28 -21.92 12.41 15.28
C SER A 28 -22.06 11.31 16.33
N GLU A 29 -20.96 10.66 16.72
CA GLU A 29 -20.97 9.69 17.81
C GLU A 29 -21.30 10.33 19.16
N LEU A 30 -20.70 11.47 19.47
CA LEU A 30 -20.97 12.21 20.70
C LEU A 30 -22.40 12.74 20.72
N GLN A 31 -22.92 13.20 19.58
CA GLN A 31 -24.32 13.66 19.46
C GLN A 31 -25.33 12.52 19.65
N ALA A 32 -24.94 11.27 19.44
CA ALA A 32 -25.77 10.08 19.70
C ALA A 32 -25.77 9.64 21.16
N VAL A 33 -24.84 10.13 22.00
CA VAL A 33 -24.78 9.83 23.44
C VAL A 33 -25.64 10.83 24.22
N PRO A 34 -26.42 10.38 25.23
CA PRO A 34 -27.17 11.29 26.10
C PRO A 34 -26.27 12.36 26.74
N VAL A 35 -26.69 13.63 26.69
CA VAL A 35 -25.95 14.78 27.24
C VAL A 35 -25.58 14.56 28.71
N THR A 36 -26.49 13.98 29.51
CA THR A 36 -26.24 13.67 30.93
C THR A 36 -25.09 12.68 31.14
N GLU A 37 -24.95 11.70 30.26
CA GLU A 37 -23.84 10.73 30.31
C GLU A 37 -22.50 11.39 29.95
N LEU A 38 -22.49 12.26 28.94
CA LEU A 38 -21.29 12.98 28.55
C LEU A 38 -20.80 13.96 29.62
N ILE A 39 -21.72 14.59 30.35
CA ILE A 39 -21.39 15.46 31.49
C ILE A 39 -20.73 14.65 32.60
N GLU A 40 -21.33 13.52 33.00
CA GLU A 40 -20.77 12.66 34.04
C GLU A 40 -19.39 12.12 33.66
N LYS A 41 -19.22 11.66 32.41
CA LYS A 41 -17.91 11.22 31.91
C LYS A 41 -16.88 12.34 31.86
N SER A 42 -17.28 13.55 31.46
CA SER A 42 -16.39 14.72 31.46
C SER A 42 -15.96 15.10 32.89
N LYS A 43 -16.84 14.95 33.88
CA LYS A 43 -16.50 15.19 35.30
C LYS A 43 -15.59 14.12 35.88
N GLN A 44 -15.76 12.86 35.50
CA GLN A 44 -15.03 11.71 36.06
C GLN A 44 -13.68 11.48 35.38
N LEU A 45 -13.61 11.64 34.06
CA LEU A 45 -12.47 11.25 33.24
C LEU A 45 -11.71 12.45 32.65
N GLY A 46 -12.33 13.63 32.60
CA GLY A 46 -11.72 14.82 32.01
C GLY A 46 -10.65 15.45 32.90
N ASP A 47 -9.61 16.00 32.26
CA ASP A 47 -8.55 16.78 32.89
C ASP A 47 -8.53 18.22 32.34
N ALA A 48 -8.69 19.19 33.24
CA ALA A 48 -8.78 20.59 32.86
C ALA A 48 -7.46 21.18 32.32
N ALA A 49 -6.28 20.67 32.73
CA ALA A 49 -5.00 21.14 32.21
C ALA A 49 -4.78 20.65 30.77
N ARG A 50 -5.13 19.39 30.47
CA ARG A 50 -5.14 18.87 29.08
C ARG A 50 -6.19 19.58 28.23
N GLY A 51 -7.37 19.82 28.78
CA GLY A 51 -8.43 20.59 28.13
C GLY A 51 -8.02 22.03 27.80
N ALA A 52 -7.26 22.67 28.68
CA ALA A 52 -6.71 23.99 28.43
C ALA A 52 -5.78 23.98 27.21
N ILE A 53 -4.88 22.99 27.10
CA ILE A 53 -4.00 22.86 25.92
C ILE A 53 -4.84 22.77 24.64
N LEU A 54 -5.91 21.98 24.61
CA LEU A 54 -6.82 21.87 23.46
C LEU A 54 -7.51 23.21 23.15
N PHE A 55 -7.99 23.93 24.16
CA PHE A 55 -8.65 25.23 23.98
C PHE A 55 -7.74 26.31 23.36
N PHE A 56 -6.46 26.29 23.73
CA PHE A 56 -5.44 27.23 23.25
C PHE A 56 -4.69 26.73 21.99
N GLN A 57 -5.00 25.54 21.48
CA GLN A 57 -4.40 25.03 20.25
C GLN A 57 -4.91 25.79 19.01
N PRO A 58 -4.02 26.17 18.07
CA PRO A 58 -4.41 26.89 16.86
C PRO A 58 -5.48 26.17 16.03
N GLN A 59 -5.45 24.84 15.96
CA GLN A 59 -6.44 24.03 15.23
C GLN A 59 -7.86 24.07 15.82
N MET A 60 -8.00 24.31 17.14
CA MET A 60 -9.31 24.36 17.80
C MET A 60 -9.94 25.76 17.75
N ALA A 61 -9.14 26.80 17.48
CA ALA A 61 -9.56 28.20 17.32
C ALA A 61 -10.46 28.81 18.43
N CYS A 62 -10.75 28.10 19.53
CA CYS A 62 -11.65 28.55 20.59
C CYS A 62 -11.18 29.88 21.22
N GLN A 63 -9.87 30.02 21.45
CA GLN A 63 -9.27 31.26 21.97
C GLN A 63 -9.57 32.48 21.08
N GLN A 64 -9.68 32.32 19.76
CA GLN A 64 -9.86 33.44 18.84
C GLN A 64 -11.22 34.14 19.02
N CYS A 65 -12.25 33.41 19.45
CA CYS A 65 -13.58 33.99 19.69
C CYS A 65 -13.80 34.37 21.16
N HIS A 66 -13.19 33.64 22.10
CA HIS A 66 -13.50 33.71 23.53
C HIS A 66 -12.47 34.50 24.37
N GLU A 67 -11.30 34.88 23.83
CA GLU A 67 -10.40 35.86 24.46
C GLU A 67 -10.64 37.30 23.94
N PRO A 68 -10.40 38.34 24.77
CA PRO A 68 -10.52 39.74 24.35
C PRO A 68 -9.46 40.12 23.29
N VAL A 69 -9.90 40.81 22.24
CA VAL A 69 -9.04 41.37 21.17
C VAL A 69 -8.87 42.86 21.46
N SER A 70 -7.80 43.21 22.19
CA SER A 70 -7.48 44.58 22.67
C SER A 70 -8.55 45.24 23.56
N SER A 71 -8.24 46.38 24.17
CA SER A 71 -9.12 47.11 25.10
C SER A 71 -10.31 47.81 24.41
N GLU A 72 -10.39 47.79 23.08
CA GLU A 72 -11.42 48.52 22.30
C GLU A 72 -12.26 47.63 21.37
N GLY A 73 -11.95 46.33 21.21
CA GLY A 73 -12.69 45.40 20.35
C GLY A 73 -13.71 44.52 21.09
N ALA A 74 -14.93 44.39 20.57
CA ALA A 74 -15.92 43.44 21.08
C ALA A 74 -15.54 41.98 20.75
N ARG A 75 -15.75 41.05 21.70
CA ARG A 75 -15.50 39.61 21.52
C ARG A 75 -16.51 39.00 20.54
N LEU A 76 -16.07 38.06 19.70
CA LEU A 76 -16.95 37.34 18.78
C LEU A 76 -17.75 36.21 19.46
N GLY A 77 -17.30 35.76 20.64
CA GLY A 77 -18.00 34.82 21.50
C GLY A 77 -18.10 35.34 22.93
N PRO A 78 -18.97 34.75 23.77
CA PRO A 78 -19.12 35.15 25.16
C PRO A 78 -17.85 34.92 25.96
N ASP A 79 -17.68 35.72 27.01
CA ASP A 79 -16.61 35.53 27.98
C ASP A 79 -16.89 34.28 28.83
N LEU A 80 -16.12 33.22 28.58
CA LEU A 80 -16.30 31.93 29.23
C LEU A 80 -15.98 31.96 30.73
N THR A 81 -15.28 32.99 31.21
CA THR A 81 -14.92 33.18 32.63
C THR A 81 -15.95 33.96 33.43
N SER A 82 -16.96 34.51 32.76
CA SER A 82 -18.06 35.29 33.39
C SER A 82 -19.45 34.87 32.88
N LEU A 83 -19.55 33.67 32.31
CA LEU A 83 -20.83 32.99 32.11
C LEU A 83 -21.45 32.78 33.51
N GLY A 84 -22.39 33.64 33.91
CA GLY A 84 -23.03 33.58 35.23
C GLY A 84 -23.52 32.15 35.60
N ARG A 85 -23.73 31.90 36.90
CA ARG A 85 -24.08 30.58 37.46
C ARG A 85 -25.35 29.93 36.87
N ASP A 86 -26.08 30.68 36.06
CA ASP A 86 -27.30 30.28 35.36
C ASP A 86 -27.01 29.42 34.11
N VAL A 87 -25.75 29.32 33.66
CA VAL A 87 -25.34 28.43 32.54
C VAL A 87 -24.99 27.05 33.09
N THR A 88 -25.90 26.08 32.90
CA THR A 88 -25.71 24.71 33.37
C THR A 88 -24.66 23.94 32.57
N ASP A 89 -24.22 22.79 33.09
CA ASP A 89 -23.30 21.87 32.40
C ASP A 89 -23.87 21.38 31.07
N GLU A 90 -25.17 21.15 31.03
CA GLU A 90 -25.93 20.79 29.84
C GLU A 90 -25.87 21.92 28.81
N ALA A 91 -26.15 23.16 29.22
CA ALA A 91 -26.11 24.30 28.33
C ALA A 91 -24.71 24.53 27.73
N LEU A 92 -23.66 24.33 28.53
CA LEU A 92 -22.26 24.46 28.10
C LEU A 92 -21.89 23.38 27.09
N LEU A 93 -22.19 22.12 27.39
CA LEU A 93 -21.91 20.99 26.50
C LEU A 93 -22.72 21.09 25.20
N GLU A 94 -24.00 21.45 25.29
CA GLU A 94 -24.84 21.62 24.11
C GLU A 94 -24.36 22.76 23.21
N SER A 95 -23.84 23.84 23.77
CA SER A 95 -23.25 24.94 22.99
C SER A 95 -22.02 24.50 22.19
N VAL A 96 -21.32 23.47 22.66
CA VAL A 96 -20.12 22.92 22.01
C VAL A 96 -20.47 21.88 20.94
N LEU A 97 -21.43 20.97 21.20
CA LEU A 97 -21.84 19.95 20.24
C LEU A 97 -22.88 20.43 19.22
N TRP A 98 -23.67 21.44 19.55
CA TRP A 98 -24.72 22.01 18.71
C TRP A 98 -24.76 23.54 18.82
N PRO A 99 -23.73 24.24 18.30
CA PRO A 99 -23.57 25.69 18.50
C PRO A 99 -24.74 26.56 17.98
N SER A 100 -25.51 26.06 17.01
CA SER A 100 -26.69 26.75 16.45
C SER A 100 -28.02 26.38 17.14
N LYS A 101 -28.02 25.49 18.15
CA LYS A 101 -29.25 25.04 18.84
C LYS A 101 -29.86 26.16 19.68
N VAL A 102 -29.04 26.90 20.41
CA VAL A 102 -29.42 28.08 21.18
C VAL A 102 -28.29 29.10 21.07
N ILE A 103 -28.54 30.23 20.38
CA ILE A 103 -27.58 31.33 20.28
C ILE A 103 -27.85 32.32 21.41
N ARG A 104 -26.83 32.65 22.21
CA ARG A 104 -26.97 33.57 23.33
C ARG A 104 -27.30 34.98 22.83
N LYS A 105 -28.28 35.63 23.46
CA LYS A 105 -28.68 37.02 23.16
C LYS A 105 -27.47 37.94 23.18
N GLY A 106 -27.30 38.74 22.12
CA GLY A 106 -26.13 39.62 21.92
C GLY A 106 -24.97 39.01 21.13
N PHE A 107 -25.03 37.70 20.81
CA PHE A 107 -24.11 37.03 19.87
C PHE A 107 -24.85 36.48 18.63
N GLU A 108 -26.07 36.95 18.42
CA GLU A 108 -26.89 36.64 17.25
C GLU A 108 -26.26 37.30 16.02
N THR A 109 -26.01 36.51 14.97
CA THR A 109 -25.54 37.03 13.70
C THR A 109 -26.70 37.64 12.93
N VAL A 110 -26.54 38.88 12.47
CA VAL A 110 -27.50 39.56 11.62
C VAL A 110 -26.91 39.76 10.22
N SER A 111 -27.70 39.43 9.20
CA SER A 111 -27.44 39.83 7.82
C SER A 111 -28.06 41.19 7.62
N VAL A 112 -27.25 42.18 7.25
CA VAL A 112 -27.68 43.56 7.05
C VAL A 112 -27.58 43.88 5.56
N ARG A 113 -28.66 44.41 5.00
CA ARG A 113 -28.72 45.01 3.67
C ARG A 113 -28.89 46.51 3.83
N THR A 114 -27.96 47.28 3.27
CA THR A 114 -28.04 48.75 3.28
C THR A 114 -28.79 49.27 2.06
N VAL A 115 -29.25 50.51 2.12
CA VAL A 115 -29.90 51.23 1.00
C VAL A 115 -28.98 51.36 -0.24
N ASP A 116 -27.67 51.26 -0.05
CA ASP A 116 -26.66 51.24 -1.13
C ASP A 116 -26.45 49.83 -1.73
N GLU A 117 -27.39 48.92 -1.50
CA GLU A 117 -27.37 47.50 -1.90
C GLU A 117 -26.20 46.66 -1.34
N GLU A 118 -25.49 47.14 -0.32
CA GLU A 118 -24.42 46.39 0.34
C GLU A 118 -25.00 45.34 1.29
N ILE A 119 -24.53 44.09 1.19
CA ILE A 119 -24.95 42.99 2.08
C ILE A 119 -23.73 42.48 2.86
N PHE A 120 -23.83 42.48 4.20
CA PHE A 120 -22.80 41.93 5.07
C PHE A 120 -23.38 41.31 6.34
N ASP A 121 -22.66 40.35 6.92
CA ASP A 121 -23.01 39.72 8.20
C ASP A 121 -22.26 40.39 9.36
N ALA A 122 -22.96 40.64 10.46
CA ALA A 122 -22.42 41.34 11.63
C ALA A 122 -23.03 40.88 12.95
N LEU A 123 -22.40 41.26 14.08
CA LEU A 123 -22.99 41.18 15.43
C LEU A 123 -23.48 42.56 15.86
N ILE A 124 -24.63 42.63 16.53
CA ILE A 124 -25.14 43.89 17.10
C ILE A 124 -24.39 44.18 18.40
N ILE A 125 -23.59 45.24 18.42
CA ILE A 125 -22.90 45.72 19.63
C ILE A 125 -23.85 46.61 20.44
N ALA A 126 -24.54 47.53 19.77
CA ALA A 126 -25.49 48.45 20.38
C ALA A 126 -26.55 48.89 19.35
N SER A 127 -27.78 49.11 19.80
CA SER A 127 -28.82 49.69 18.97
C SER A 127 -29.74 50.58 19.80
N ASN A 128 -30.04 51.77 19.29
CA ASN A 128 -31.03 52.70 19.83
C ASN A 128 -31.95 53.19 18.70
N ASP A 129 -32.86 54.13 18.99
CA ASP A 129 -33.88 54.57 18.03
C ASP A 129 -33.34 55.25 16.76
N HIS A 130 -32.10 55.74 16.78
CA HIS A 130 -31.49 56.47 15.67
C HIS A 130 -30.35 55.72 14.99
N ASP A 131 -29.54 54.97 15.74
CA ASP A 131 -28.36 54.30 15.22
C ASP A 131 -28.25 52.82 15.61
N ILE A 132 -27.52 52.07 14.77
CA ILE A 132 -27.09 50.71 15.06
C ILE A 132 -25.58 50.58 14.88
N THR A 133 -24.92 50.00 15.87
CA THR A 133 -23.49 49.72 15.87
C THR A 133 -23.27 48.22 15.69
N LEU A 134 -22.59 47.86 14.61
CA LEU A 134 -22.42 46.51 14.12
C LEU A 134 -20.94 46.13 14.08
N GLN A 135 -20.60 44.92 14.50
CA GLN A 135 -19.28 44.34 14.30
C GLN A 135 -19.30 43.43 13.08
N GLU A 136 -18.63 43.81 12.00
CA GLU A 136 -18.59 43.00 10.78
C GLU A 136 -17.83 41.69 10.99
N LEU A 137 -18.39 40.58 10.53
CA LEU A 137 -17.75 39.27 10.67
C LEU A 137 -16.58 39.07 9.69
N ALA A 138 -16.65 39.69 8.51
CA ALA A 138 -15.62 39.58 7.47
C ALA A 138 -14.31 40.32 7.81
N LYS A 139 -14.35 41.27 8.75
CA LYS A 139 -13.22 42.11 9.14
C LYS A 139 -13.13 42.18 10.66
N ARG A 140 -12.31 41.32 11.27
CA ARG A 140 -12.17 41.20 12.72
C ARG A 140 -11.75 42.53 13.36
N GLY A 141 -12.59 43.07 14.24
CA GLY A 141 -12.38 44.36 14.93
C GLY A 141 -12.97 45.57 14.19
N SER A 142 -13.57 45.40 13.01
CA SER A 142 -14.27 46.46 12.29
C SER A 142 -15.64 46.70 12.91
N VAL A 143 -15.82 47.89 13.50
CA VAL A 143 -17.10 48.35 14.03
C VAL A 143 -17.65 49.40 13.08
N ARG A 144 -18.85 49.14 12.54
CA ARG A 144 -19.57 50.05 11.65
C ARG A 144 -20.79 50.58 12.36
N LYS A 145 -20.89 51.91 12.43
CA LYS A 145 -22.09 52.59 12.92
C LYS A 145 -22.92 53.02 11.70
N LEU A 146 -24.19 52.62 11.67
CA LEU A 146 -25.16 52.97 10.63
C LEU A 146 -26.33 53.72 11.26
N GLU A 147 -26.86 54.71 10.55
CA GLU A 147 -28.19 55.25 10.87
C GLU A 147 -29.24 54.21 10.48
N ARG A 148 -30.34 54.12 11.24
CA ARG A 148 -31.38 53.12 10.93
C ARG A 148 -32.02 53.32 9.57
N ASP A 149 -32.04 54.55 9.07
CA ASP A 149 -32.57 54.89 7.74
C ASP A 149 -31.69 54.34 6.60
N ASP A 150 -30.43 54.01 6.88
CA ASP A 150 -29.50 53.40 5.91
C ASP A 150 -29.64 51.86 5.84
N VAL A 151 -30.47 51.25 6.69
CA VAL A 151 -30.70 49.80 6.74
C VAL A 151 -32.02 49.46 6.06
N GLU A 152 -31.93 48.84 4.88
CA GLU A 152 -33.10 48.40 4.11
C GLU A 152 -33.71 47.12 4.70
N GLU A 153 -32.87 46.15 5.06
CA GLU A 153 -33.32 44.87 5.63
C GLU A 153 -32.30 44.34 6.65
N MET A 154 -32.79 43.85 7.79
CA MET A 154 -31.96 43.19 8.80
C MET A 154 -32.60 41.88 9.25
N LYS A 155 -31.88 40.77 9.04
CA LYS A 155 -32.39 39.43 9.34
C LYS A 155 -31.46 38.68 10.29
N ILE A 156 -32.01 38.23 11.41
CA ILE A 156 -31.30 37.34 12.35
C ILE A 156 -31.11 35.99 11.67
N ARG A 157 -29.87 35.50 11.66
CA ARG A 157 -29.49 34.17 11.16
C ARG A 157 -29.76 33.13 12.25
N SER A 158 -30.25 31.96 11.85
CA SER A 158 -30.40 30.79 12.73
C SER A 158 -29.10 29.99 12.94
N THR A 159 -27.99 30.42 12.32
CA THR A 159 -26.68 29.77 12.37
C THR A 159 -25.71 30.57 13.23
N SER A 160 -25.04 29.90 14.16
CA SER A 160 -24.02 30.50 15.02
C SER A 160 -22.73 30.80 14.26
N ILE A 161 -21.96 31.79 14.74
CA ILE A 161 -20.59 32.04 14.29
C ILE A 161 -19.61 30.98 14.82
N MET A 162 -19.95 30.29 15.91
CA MET A 162 -19.17 29.15 16.38
C MET A 162 -19.32 27.99 15.36
N PRO A 163 -18.23 27.51 14.75
CA PRO A 163 -18.31 26.54 13.67
C PRO A 163 -18.91 25.20 14.13
N SER A 164 -19.88 24.68 13.38
CA SER A 164 -20.29 23.27 13.48
C SER A 164 -19.19 22.36 12.94
N GLY A 165 -19.00 21.16 13.48
CA GLY A 165 -17.93 20.26 13.02
C GLY A 165 -16.61 20.42 13.77
N GLN A 166 -16.47 21.44 14.63
CA GLN A 166 -15.20 21.76 15.29
C GLN A 166 -14.73 20.67 16.27
N ILE A 167 -15.66 19.89 16.82
CA ILE A 167 -15.35 18.78 17.72
C ILE A 167 -14.80 17.56 16.97
N SER A 168 -15.06 17.49 15.67
CA SER A 168 -14.45 16.46 14.80
C SER A 168 -12.92 16.63 14.66
N ALA A 169 -12.34 17.76 15.09
CA ALA A 169 -10.89 17.98 15.12
C ALA A 169 -10.20 17.34 16.34
N LEU A 170 -10.96 16.88 17.34
CA LEU A 170 -10.42 16.17 18.49
C LEU A 170 -10.05 14.74 18.09
N ALA A 171 -8.91 14.25 18.57
CA ALA A 171 -8.38 12.93 18.24
C ALA A 171 -9.10 11.78 18.97
N SER A 172 -9.90 12.08 20.01
CA SER A 172 -10.62 11.06 20.78
C SER A 172 -11.74 11.65 21.64
N ARG A 173 -12.64 10.79 22.12
CA ARG A 173 -13.63 11.12 23.17
C ARG A 173 -12.97 11.62 24.46
N GLN A 174 -11.78 11.14 24.78
CA GLN A 174 -11.04 11.57 25.96
C GLN A 174 -10.65 13.05 25.86
N GLN A 175 -10.22 13.51 24.68
CA GLN A 175 -9.95 14.93 24.46
C GLN A 175 -11.21 15.79 24.56
N PHE A 176 -12.37 15.25 24.15
CA PHE A 176 -13.65 15.91 24.37
C PHE A 176 -13.97 16.06 25.86
N TYR A 177 -13.78 15.00 26.66
CA TYR A 177 -13.95 15.04 28.11
C TYR A 177 -13.01 16.04 28.78
N ASP A 178 -11.75 16.07 28.37
CA ASP A 178 -10.74 17.02 28.86
C ASP A 178 -11.15 18.47 28.53
N LEU A 179 -11.59 18.74 27.28
CA LEU A 179 -12.05 20.07 26.85
C LEU A 179 -13.28 20.53 27.63
N ILE A 180 -14.30 19.68 27.76
CA ILE A 180 -15.53 20.01 28.51
C ILE A 180 -15.22 20.23 29.99
N ARG A 181 -14.33 19.42 30.58
CA ARG A 181 -13.85 19.60 31.95
C ARG A 181 -13.19 20.96 32.14
N TYR A 182 -12.32 21.37 31.22
CA TYR A 182 -11.70 22.69 31.25
C TYR A 182 -12.73 23.82 31.21
N LEU A 183 -13.72 23.73 30.31
CA LEU A 183 -14.78 24.73 30.19
C LEU A 183 -15.63 24.86 31.46
N MET A 184 -15.94 23.74 32.11
CA MET A 184 -16.65 23.73 33.41
C MET A 184 -15.83 24.42 34.50
N GLU A 185 -14.53 24.13 34.59
CA GLU A 185 -13.67 24.69 35.64
C GLU A 185 -13.42 26.20 35.47
N ILE A 186 -13.30 26.71 34.24
CA ILE A 186 -13.15 28.15 34.02
C ILE A 186 -14.46 28.92 34.20
N ARG A 187 -15.62 28.30 33.94
CA ARG A 187 -16.93 28.88 34.24
C ARG A 187 -17.10 29.02 35.75
N ASP A 188 -16.81 27.97 36.50
CA ASP A 188 -17.07 27.92 37.95
C ASP A 188 -16.01 28.69 38.76
N GLY A 189 -14.74 28.64 38.32
CA GLY A 189 -13.61 29.28 38.98
C GLY A 189 -13.25 30.67 38.45
N GLY A 190 -13.92 31.13 37.38
CA GLY A 190 -13.75 32.45 36.78
C GLY A 190 -12.34 32.77 36.29
N ALA A 191 -12.04 34.06 36.17
CA ALA A 191 -10.76 34.55 35.62
C ALA A 191 -9.52 34.04 36.40
N GLY A 192 -9.65 33.78 37.71
CA GLY A 192 -8.58 33.23 38.53
C GLY A 192 -8.19 31.80 38.13
N ARG A 193 -9.20 30.92 37.98
CA ARG A 193 -8.97 29.53 37.55
C ARG A 193 -8.52 29.46 36.09
N ALA A 194 -9.04 30.33 35.22
CA ALA A 194 -8.59 30.44 33.84
C ALA A 194 -7.11 30.86 33.73
N ALA A 195 -6.64 31.75 34.62
CA ALA A 195 -5.23 32.15 34.67
C ALA A 195 -4.32 31.01 35.17
N GLU A 196 -4.79 30.25 36.18
CA GLU A 196 -4.06 29.10 36.74
C GLU A 196 -3.90 27.95 35.72
N LEU A 197 -4.95 27.66 34.96
CA LEU A 197 -4.96 26.59 33.95
C LEU A 197 -4.35 27.02 32.60
N ARG A 198 -3.91 28.28 32.46
CA ARG A 198 -3.37 28.79 31.19
C ARG A 198 -2.07 28.04 30.87
N PRO A 199 -2.00 27.31 29.74
CA PRO A 199 -0.81 26.55 29.38
C PRO A 199 0.36 27.49 29.08
N SER A 200 1.58 27.08 29.46
CA SER A 200 2.80 27.80 29.10
C SER A 200 3.01 27.80 27.59
N GLN A 201 3.69 28.82 27.07
CA GLN A 201 3.97 28.95 25.63
C GLN A 201 4.74 27.75 25.06
N SER A 202 5.55 27.08 25.88
CA SER A 202 6.26 25.82 25.56
C SER A 202 5.34 24.61 25.37
N SER A 203 4.17 24.59 26.01
CA SER A 203 3.19 23.50 25.92
C SER A 203 2.23 23.66 24.73
N LEU A 204 2.24 24.84 24.08
CA LEU A 204 1.43 25.18 22.91
C LEU A 204 2.23 25.15 21.60
N THR A 205 3.55 24.96 21.65
CA THR A 205 4.39 24.99 20.46
C THR A 205 4.37 23.64 19.75
N VAL A 206 4.03 23.63 18.45
CA VAL A 206 4.45 22.55 17.56
C VAL A 206 5.97 22.44 17.67
N SER A 207 6.50 21.27 18.02
CA SER A 207 7.95 21.06 18.05
C SER A 207 8.49 21.24 16.63
N ILE A 208 9.08 22.41 16.37
CA ILE A 208 9.77 22.73 15.12
C ILE A 208 11.27 22.55 15.32
N PRO A 209 12.01 22.10 14.29
CA PRO A 209 13.45 21.91 14.40
C PRO A 209 14.17 23.19 14.83
N ASP A 210 15.19 23.07 15.67
CA ASP A 210 15.91 24.20 16.27
C ASP A 210 16.52 25.15 15.22
N TYR A 211 16.88 24.64 14.04
CA TYR A 211 17.45 25.44 12.95
C TYR A 211 16.47 26.48 12.38
N GLU A 212 15.15 26.32 12.58
CA GLU A 212 14.13 27.27 12.11
C GLU A 212 14.22 28.65 12.81
N ARG A 213 15.00 28.74 13.90
CA ARG A 213 15.21 29.98 14.67
C ARG A 213 16.34 30.87 14.15
N ASP A 214 17.24 30.35 13.30
CA ASP A 214 18.42 31.07 12.78
C ASP A 214 18.54 30.93 11.25
N LEU A 215 17.45 31.19 10.54
CA LEU A 215 17.42 31.08 9.08
C LEU A 215 17.70 32.41 8.38
N ASP A 216 18.64 32.39 7.44
CA ASP A 216 18.86 33.46 6.46
C ASP A 216 17.80 33.37 5.35
N HIS A 217 16.59 33.86 5.67
CA HIS A 217 15.46 33.91 4.74
C HIS A 217 15.80 34.73 3.49
N ARG A 218 16.63 35.77 3.63
CA ARG A 218 17.08 36.61 2.52
C ARG A 218 17.92 35.79 1.54
N ALA A 219 18.90 35.03 2.02
CA ALA A 219 19.75 34.23 1.14
C ALA A 219 19.03 33.02 0.53
N LEU A 220 17.97 32.51 1.17
CA LEU A 220 17.09 31.49 0.59
C LEU A 220 16.27 32.05 -0.58
N ILE A 221 15.67 33.23 -0.41
CA ILE A 221 14.87 33.89 -1.45
C ILE A 221 15.75 34.39 -2.61
N LEU A 222 16.92 34.96 -2.32
CA LEU A 222 17.88 35.38 -3.35
C LEU A 222 18.48 34.21 -4.15
N GLY A 223 18.33 32.98 -3.66
CA GLY A 223 18.79 31.77 -4.32
C GLY A 223 17.79 31.15 -5.31
N TRP A 224 16.66 31.80 -5.59
CA TRP A 224 15.68 31.30 -6.56
C TRP A 224 16.19 31.37 -8.00
N ASP A 225 16.11 30.23 -8.69
CA ASP A 225 16.47 30.01 -10.09
C ASP A 225 15.49 29.04 -10.78
N ASP A 226 15.72 28.73 -12.05
CA ASP A 226 14.87 27.80 -12.81
C ASP A 226 14.83 26.39 -12.19
N ASP A 227 15.94 25.94 -11.58
CA ASP A 227 15.98 24.65 -10.91
C ASP A 227 15.12 24.64 -9.63
N ALA A 228 15.12 25.73 -8.86
CA ALA A 228 14.23 25.94 -7.73
C ALA A 228 12.76 25.91 -8.15
N PHE A 229 12.44 26.52 -9.30
CA PHE A 229 11.10 26.47 -9.86
C PHE A 229 10.66 25.03 -10.20
N LEU A 230 11.50 24.26 -10.90
CA LEU A 230 11.20 22.87 -11.27
C LEU A 230 11.11 21.94 -10.05
N ARG A 231 11.93 22.15 -9.01
CA ARG A 231 11.80 21.41 -7.75
C ARG A 231 10.51 21.76 -7.03
N GLY A 232 10.16 23.05 -6.99
CA GLY A 232 8.93 23.55 -6.41
C GLY A 232 7.68 23.00 -7.09
N GLU A 233 7.68 22.90 -8.41
CA GLU A 233 6.61 22.30 -9.20
C GLU A 233 6.36 20.85 -8.78
N LYS A 234 7.43 20.03 -8.73
CA LYS A 234 7.32 18.62 -8.34
C LYS A 234 6.75 18.45 -6.93
N ILE A 235 7.18 19.31 -5.99
CA ILE A 235 6.65 19.31 -4.63
C ILE A 235 5.17 19.72 -4.63
N TYR A 236 4.81 20.78 -5.36
CA TYR A 236 3.44 21.27 -5.44
C TYR A 236 2.50 20.19 -5.97
N GLN A 237 2.84 19.58 -7.11
CA GLN A 237 2.03 18.55 -7.76
C GLN A 237 1.82 17.34 -6.86
N ARG A 238 2.87 16.94 -6.12
CA ARG A 238 2.81 15.76 -5.24
C ARG A 238 2.05 16.02 -3.93
N VAL A 239 2.14 17.22 -3.38
CA VAL A 239 1.72 17.49 -1.99
C VAL A 239 0.62 18.54 -1.93
N CYS A 240 0.82 19.70 -2.55
CA CYS A 240 -0.03 20.88 -2.36
C CYS A 240 -1.28 20.88 -3.24
N ALA A 241 -1.16 20.37 -4.48
CA ALA A 241 -2.22 20.39 -5.49
C ALA A 241 -3.48 19.65 -5.02
N ASN A 242 -3.35 18.63 -4.17
CA ASN A 242 -4.49 17.89 -3.63
C ASN A 242 -5.45 18.80 -2.87
N CYS A 243 -4.94 19.69 -2.02
CA CYS A 243 -5.79 20.59 -1.24
C CYS A 243 -6.13 21.86 -2.01
N HIS A 244 -5.18 22.43 -2.76
CA HIS A 244 -5.30 23.77 -3.35
C HIS A 244 -5.71 23.79 -4.83
N GLY A 245 -5.71 22.62 -5.49
CA GLY A 245 -6.02 22.45 -6.91
C GLY A 245 -4.89 22.87 -7.85
N THR A 246 -5.13 22.72 -9.14
CA THR A 246 -4.35 23.32 -10.23
C THR A 246 -5.15 24.45 -10.90
N LEU A 247 -4.61 25.03 -11.98
CA LEU A 247 -5.33 26.01 -12.79
C LEU A 247 -6.57 25.36 -13.43
N GLU A 248 -6.46 24.10 -13.82
CA GLU A 248 -7.48 23.34 -14.54
C GLU A 248 -8.44 22.61 -13.60
N GLN A 249 -7.98 22.14 -12.45
CA GLN A 249 -8.76 21.29 -11.54
C GLN A 249 -8.85 21.86 -10.13
N PRO A 250 -10.03 21.93 -9.51
CA PRO A 250 -10.15 22.31 -8.11
C PRO A 250 -9.56 21.24 -7.19
N GLY A 251 -9.02 21.66 -6.04
CA GLY A 251 -8.53 20.73 -5.01
C GLY A 251 -9.66 20.01 -4.29
N SER A 252 -9.33 18.92 -3.61
CA SER A 252 -10.27 18.07 -2.87
C SER A 252 -10.85 18.72 -1.61
N LEU A 253 -10.31 19.85 -1.16
CA LEU A 253 -10.78 20.60 0.00
C LEU A 253 -11.48 21.90 -0.45
N PRO A 254 -12.82 21.99 -0.44
CA PRO A 254 -13.55 23.16 -0.93
C PRO A 254 -13.23 24.47 -0.22
N THR A 255 -12.76 24.40 1.03
CA THR A 255 -12.40 25.55 1.86
C THR A 255 -10.94 25.99 1.71
N SER A 256 -10.12 25.22 0.99
CA SER A 256 -8.71 25.53 0.78
C SER A 256 -8.55 26.63 -0.27
N LEU A 257 -7.53 27.45 -0.07
CA LEU A 257 -7.26 28.58 -0.96
C LEU A 257 -6.84 28.08 -2.35
N ARG A 258 -7.62 28.40 -3.39
CA ARG A 258 -7.15 28.27 -4.77
C ARG A 258 -6.23 29.43 -5.09
N PHE A 259 -4.95 29.14 -5.30
CA PHE A 259 -3.93 30.19 -5.41
C PHE A 259 -4.15 31.12 -6.61
N ALA A 260 -4.73 30.64 -7.71
CA ALA A 260 -5.06 31.46 -8.87
C ALA A 260 -6.24 32.42 -8.66
N GLU A 261 -7.08 32.23 -7.64
CA GLU A 261 -8.39 32.89 -7.57
C GLU A 261 -8.69 33.57 -6.23
N GLY A 262 -8.17 33.05 -5.10
CA GLY A 262 -8.57 33.50 -3.77
C GLY A 262 -7.57 34.41 -3.05
N PRO A 263 -8.01 35.14 -2.00
CA PRO A 263 -7.13 35.96 -1.16
C PRO A 263 -6.42 35.12 -0.08
N PHE A 264 -5.13 35.41 0.16
CA PHE A 264 -4.37 34.79 1.25
C PHE A 264 -4.79 35.33 2.61
N LYS A 265 -5.13 34.42 3.52
CA LYS A 265 -5.59 34.78 4.88
C LYS A 265 -4.45 34.98 5.90
N ASN A 266 -3.27 34.43 5.62
CA ASN A 266 -2.08 34.51 6.49
C ASN A 266 -0.89 35.21 5.81
N GLY A 267 -1.16 36.15 4.91
CA GLY A 267 -0.16 36.83 4.08
C GLY A 267 0.25 36.03 2.82
N SER A 268 0.51 36.74 1.73
CA SER A 268 0.88 36.19 0.41
C SER A 268 2.35 36.44 0.04
N ASP A 269 3.09 37.18 0.85
CA ASP A 269 4.53 37.39 0.64
C ASP A 269 5.32 36.10 0.98
N PRO A 270 6.55 35.93 0.43
CA PRO A 270 7.30 34.69 0.59
C PRO A 270 7.50 34.24 2.04
N TYR A 271 7.78 35.18 2.95
CA TYR A 271 8.04 34.87 4.35
C TYR A 271 6.75 34.50 5.10
N SER A 272 5.64 35.17 4.84
CA SER A 272 4.35 34.78 5.41
C SER A 272 3.88 33.41 4.91
N MET A 273 4.09 33.08 3.63
CA MET A 273 3.86 31.74 3.08
C MET A 273 4.78 30.70 3.73
N TYR A 274 6.06 31.04 3.96
CA TYR A 274 7.01 30.18 4.67
C TYR A 274 6.53 29.88 6.09
N ARG A 275 6.10 30.91 6.83
CA ARG A 275 5.55 30.73 8.17
C ARG A 275 4.30 29.86 8.17
N THR A 276 3.45 29.99 7.15
CA THR A 276 2.28 29.11 6.99
C THR A 276 2.70 27.65 6.80
N LEU A 277 3.71 27.37 5.97
CA LEU A 277 4.23 26.02 5.80
C LEU A 277 4.92 25.50 7.06
N THR A 278 5.62 26.36 7.83
CA THR A 278 6.38 25.94 9.02
C THR A 278 5.52 25.73 10.25
N TYR A 279 4.51 26.58 10.46
CA TYR A 279 3.70 26.59 11.68
C TYR A 279 2.27 26.07 11.46
N GLY A 280 1.87 25.83 10.21
CA GLY A 280 0.48 25.56 9.83
C GLY A 280 -0.38 26.82 9.89
N TYR A 281 -1.59 26.73 9.33
CA TYR A 281 -2.59 27.80 9.39
C TYR A 281 -4.00 27.27 9.09
N GLY A 282 -4.96 27.53 9.98
CA GLY A 282 -6.32 27.00 9.86
C GLY A 282 -6.32 25.47 9.85
N MET A 283 -6.91 24.86 8.81
CA MET A 283 -6.92 23.40 8.59
C MET A 283 -5.64 22.87 7.93
N MET A 284 -4.71 23.75 7.53
CA MET A 284 -3.44 23.35 6.92
C MET A 284 -2.42 23.03 8.01
N MET A 285 -2.04 21.76 8.12
CA MET A 285 -1.01 21.31 9.06
C MET A 285 0.38 21.88 8.71
N ALA A 286 1.22 22.04 9.74
CA ALA A 286 2.63 22.37 9.56
C ALA A 286 3.35 21.29 8.72
N GLN A 287 4.09 21.71 7.70
CA GLN A 287 4.89 20.86 6.82
C GLN A 287 6.29 20.67 7.42
N THR A 288 6.35 20.00 8.58
CA THR A 288 7.58 19.79 9.36
C THR A 288 8.60 18.87 8.67
N TRP A 289 8.17 18.12 7.66
CA TRP A 289 9.03 17.27 6.82
C TRP A 289 9.81 18.06 5.75
N MET A 290 9.40 19.28 5.41
CA MET A 290 10.09 20.10 4.42
C MET A 290 11.26 20.84 5.06
N VAL A 291 12.45 20.77 4.45
CA VAL A 291 13.55 21.67 4.84
C VAL A 291 13.31 23.08 4.29
N PRO A 292 14.01 24.11 4.82
CA PRO A 292 13.73 25.51 4.45
C PRO A 292 13.81 25.79 2.94
N SER A 293 14.81 25.23 2.24
CA SER A 293 14.94 25.42 0.80
C SER A 293 13.79 24.79 0.01
N GLN A 294 13.27 23.62 0.42
CA GLN A 294 12.11 23.00 -0.23
C GLN A 294 10.83 23.83 -0.04
N LYS A 295 10.65 24.44 1.15
CA LYS A 295 9.53 25.35 1.40
C LYS A 295 9.62 26.57 0.48
N TYR A 296 10.81 27.14 0.34
CA TYR A 296 11.02 28.26 -0.57
C TYR A 296 10.93 27.88 -2.05
N ASP A 297 11.32 26.68 -2.46
CA ASP A 297 11.14 26.16 -3.82
C ASP A 297 9.64 26.09 -4.18
N VAL A 298 8.80 25.46 -3.33
CA VAL A 298 7.36 25.37 -3.59
C VAL A 298 6.68 26.75 -3.56
N ILE A 299 7.12 27.64 -2.65
CA ILE A 299 6.66 29.02 -2.61
C ILE A 299 7.01 29.73 -3.92
N HIS A 300 8.23 29.56 -4.43
CA HIS A 300 8.65 30.13 -5.71
C HIS A 300 7.76 29.67 -6.87
N TYR A 301 7.48 28.36 -6.94
CA TYR A 301 6.59 27.80 -7.95
C TYR A 301 5.17 28.37 -7.85
N ILE A 302 4.53 28.31 -6.66
CA ILE A 302 3.18 28.85 -6.44
C ILE A 302 3.10 30.30 -6.92
N ARG A 303 4.14 31.03 -6.54
CA ARG A 303 4.30 32.44 -6.86
C ARG A 303 4.35 32.67 -8.37
N GLN A 304 5.33 32.10 -9.06
CA GLN A 304 5.54 32.37 -10.47
C GLN A 304 4.42 31.78 -11.35
N HIS A 305 3.92 30.59 -11.01
CA HIS A 305 2.94 29.87 -11.82
C HIS A 305 1.50 30.37 -11.58
N TYR A 306 1.08 30.56 -10.33
CA TYR A 306 -0.31 30.95 -10.02
C TYR A 306 -0.44 32.47 -9.81
N LEU A 307 0.36 33.05 -8.91
CA LEU A 307 0.10 34.41 -8.44
C LEU A 307 0.47 35.47 -9.48
N ARG A 308 1.65 35.34 -10.11
CA ARG A 308 2.17 36.37 -11.02
C ARG A 308 1.25 36.64 -12.21
N GLN A 309 0.62 35.59 -12.77
CA GLN A 309 -0.22 35.70 -13.96
C GLN A 309 -1.72 35.67 -13.65
N HIS A 310 -2.16 34.85 -12.69
CA HIS A 310 -3.59 34.59 -12.47
C HIS A 310 -4.15 35.29 -11.23
N ASN A 311 -3.32 35.60 -10.22
CA ASN A 311 -3.74 36.30 -9.01
C ASN A 311 -2.81 37.46 -8.62
N PRO A 312 -2.65 38.47 -9.49
CA PRO A 312 -1.63 39.51 -9.33
C PRO A 312 -1.88 40.44 -8.14
N THR A 313 -3.10 40.50 -7.60
CA THR A 313 -3.39 41.29 -6.39
C THR A 313 -2.77 40.69 -5.14
N GLN A 314 -2.46 39.39 -5.16
CA GLN A 314 -1.76 38.68 -4.09
C GLN A 314 -0.25 38.60 -4.36
N TRP A 315 0.24 39.14 -5.49
CA TRP A 315 1.65 39.14 -5.86
C TRP A 315 2.43 40.26 -5.18
N THR A 316 3.31 39.92 -4.24
CA THR A 316 4.25 40.88 -3.64
C THR A 316 5.57 40.89 -4.41
N ALA A 317 6.12 42.04 -4.79
CA ALA A 317 7.47 42.09 -5.37
C ALA A 317 8.55 41.78 -4.31
N VAL A 318 9.57 41.02 -4.68
CA VAL A 318 10.75 40.76 -3.83
C VAL A 318 11.84 41.74 -4.24
N ASP A 319 11.81 42.94 -3.66
CA ASP A 319 12.78 44.00 -3.89
C ASP A 319 13.68 44.24 -2.66
N GLY A 320 14.62 45.18 -2.77
CA GLY A 320 15.54 45.49 -1.67
C GLY A 320 14.84 45.96 -0.39
N ALA A 321 13.68 46.62 -0.51
CA ALA A 321 12.90 47.06 0.64
C ALA A 321 12.27 45.85 1.34
N TYR A 322 11.63 44.94 0.61
CA TYR A 322 11.10 43.69 1.18
C TYR A 322 12.19 42.84 1.83
N LEU A 323 13.32 42.64 1.17
CA LEU A 323 14.42 41.82 1.70
C LEU A 323 15.00 42.38 3.01
N SER A 324 14.92 43.70 3.23
CA SER A 324 15.35 44.34 4.48
C SER A 324 14.37 44.14 5.65
N THR A 325 13.14 43.68 5.37
CA THR A 325 12.13 43.37 6.41
C THR A 325 12.20 41.93 6.93
N LEU A 326 13.02 41.08 6.31
CA LEU A 326 13.16 39.67 6.68
C LEU A 326 13.98 39.52 7.97
N PRO A 327 13.69 38.50 8.80
CA PRO A 327 14.53 38.20 9.96
C PRO A 327 15.98 37.93 9.54
N GLU A 328 16.91 38.43 10.35
CA GLU A 328 18.32 38.10 10.20
C GLU A 328 18.58 36.67 10.71
N GLY A 329 19.42 35.94 9.98
CA GLY A 329 19.87 34.61 10.37
C GLY A 329 21.13 34.24 9.61
N SER A 330 21.82 33.19 10.07
CA SER A 330 23.13 32.79 9.54
C SER A 330 23.13 31.45 8.78
N SER A 331 22.06 30.66 8.91
CA SER A 331 21.95 29.31 8.33
C SER A 331 20.91 29.23 7.21
N LYS A 332 21.11 28.34 6.24
CA LYS A 332 20.06 27.98 5.26
C LYS A 332 19.23 26.76 5.69
N GLY A 333 19.49 26.24 6.88
CA GLY A 333 18.96 24.95 7.33
C GLY A 333 19.66 23.75 6.67
N PRO A 334 19.20 22.52 6.95
CA PRO A 334 19.75 21.30 6.36
C PRO A 334 19.50 21.23 4.84
N ALA A 335 20.33 20.46 4.13
CA ALA A 335 20.13 20.21 2.71
C ALA A 335 18.80 19.47 2.43
N PRO A 336 18.16 19.64 1.26
CA PRO A 336 16.94 18.93 0.89
C PRO A 336 17.04 17.42 1.09
N SER A 337 16.14 16.84 1.90
CA SER A 337 15.98 15.39 1.91
C SER A 337 15.23 14.96 0.65
N LYS A 338 15.73 13.94 -0.04
CA LYS A 338 14.95 13.26 -1.08
C LYS A 338 13.79 12.56 -0.40
N ILE A 339 12.55 12.94 -0.70
CA ILE A 339 11.38 12.19 -0.21
C ILE A 339 11.23 10.95 -1.07
N GLU A 340 11.74 9.86 -0.53
CA GLU A 340 11.66 8.55 -1.11
C GLU A 340 10.29 7.93 -0.80
N PRO A 341 9.42 7.71 -1.82
CA PRO A 341 8.05 7.22 -1.62
C PRO A 341 7.96 5.97 -0.74
N TRP A 342 8.88 5.02 -0.95
CA TRP A 342 8.97 3.78 -0.18
C TRP A 342 9.26 4.00 1.30
N SER A 343 10.26 4.82 1.65
CA SER A 343 10.59 5.09 3.07
C SER A 343 9.49 5.87 3.81
N SER A 344 8.64 6.57 3.07
CA SER A 344 7.54 7.36 3.62
C SER A 344 6.22 6.60 3.75
N MET A 345 6.07 5.47 3.06
CA MET A 345 4.84 4.69 3.00
C MET A 345 4.54 4.02 4.36
N ASP A 346 3.28 4.06 4.77
CA ASP A 346 2.78 3.31 5.92
C ASP A 346 2.40 1.89 5.48
N TYR A 347 3.31 0.95 5.67
CA TYR A 347 3.10 -0.48 5.39
C TYR A 347 2.27 -1.22 6.47
N GLY A 348 1.73 -0.50 7.46
CA GLY A 348 1.14 -1.09 8.67
C GLY A 348 2.20 -1.54 9.68
N ALA A 349 1.83 -2.43 10.61
CA ALA A 349 2.69 -2.84 11.72
C ALA A 349 3.80 -3.83 11.31
N SER A 350 3.71 -4.43 10.14
CA SER A 350 4.68 -5.42 9.65
C SER A 350 5.00 -5.25 8.17
N LEU A 351 6.20 -5.68 7.78
CA LEU A 351 6.62 -5.78 6.38
C LEU A 351 7.31 -7.13 6.14
N ALA A 352 6.76 -7.92 5.21
CA ALA A 352 7.36 -9.16 4.76
C ALA A 352 8.35 -8.91 3.61
N HIS A 353 9.60 -9.36 3.78
CA HIS A 353 10.66 -9.23 2.78
C HIS A 353 11.83 -10.19 3.08
N THR A 354 12.78 -10.31 2.14
CA THR A 354 14.13 -10.80 2.41
C THR A 354 14.93 -9.72 3.13
N PHE A 355 15.43 -10.00 4.34
CA PHE A 355 16.25 -9.05 5.11
C PHE A 355 17.66 -9.60 5.36
N GLU A 356 18.69 -8.82 5.03
CA GLU A 356 20.06 -9.07 5.47
C GLU A 356 20.26 -8.50 6.89
N ILE A 357 20.69 -9.37 7.80
CA ILE A 357 21.12 -9.01 9.15
C ILE A 357 22.64 -8.80 9.08
N PRO A 358 23.13 -7.55 9.28
CA PRO A 358 24.55 -7.23 9.16
C PRO A 358 25.41 -8.13 10.04
N SER A 359 26.30 -8.92 9.41
CA SER A 359 27.18 -9.86 10.11
C SER A 359 28.36 -10.24 9.20
N PRO A 360 29.51 -10.66 9.77
CA PRO A 360 30.66 -11.08 8.97
C PRO A 360 30.37 -12.27 8.03
N GLN A 361 29.45 -13.17 8.42
CA GLN A 361 29.09 -14.35 7.64
C GLN A 361 27.86 -14.18 6.73
N LYS A 362 27.26 -12.98 6.67
CA LYS A 362 25.99 -12.67 5.97
C LYS A 362 24.83 -13.57 6.40
N ASN A 363 23.96 -13.05 7.26
CA ASN A 363 22.82 -13.75 7.83
C ASN A 363 21.52 -13.24 7.22
N PHE A 364 20.68 -14.14 6.70
CA PHE A 364 19.46 -13.77 5.97
C PHE A 364 18.19 -14.33 6.60
N ALA A 365 17.20 -13.48 6.81
CA ALA A 365 15.81 -13.91 6.90
C ALA A 365 15.21 -13.89 5.49
N TYR A 366 15.27 -15.03 4.77
CA TYR A 366 14.82 -15.11 3.37
C TYR A 366 13.31 -14.89 3.22
N LYS A 367 12.53 -15.31 4.22
CA LYS A 367 11.10 -15.02 4.35
C LYS A 367 10.82 -14.35 5.68
N GLY A 368 11.44 -13.20 5.87
CA GLY A 368 11.33 -12.42 7.08
C GLY A 368 10.02 -11.64 7.12
N VAL A 369 9.35 -11.64 8.27
CA VAL A 369 8.30 -10.69 8.63
C VAL A 369 8.86 -9.78 9.70
N ALA A 370 9.24 -8.57 9.31
CA ALA A 370 9.65 -7.54 10.26
C ALA A 370 8.41 -6.94 10.93
N VAL A 371 8.52 -6.64 12.22
CA VAL A 371 7.42 -6.12 13.06
C VAL A 371 7.91 -4.89 13.82
N ARG A 372 7.13 -3.82 13.77
CA ARG A 372 7.29 -2.65 14.66
C ARG A 372 6.86 -3.01 16.07
N LEU A 373 7.68 -2.73 17.06
CA LEU A 373 7.40 -3.09 18.45
C LEU A 373 6.80 -1.94 19.26
N ASP A 374 7.15 -0.70 18.92
CA ASP A 374 6.66 0.51 19.58
C ASP A 374 5.36 1.03 18.96
N ALA A 375 4.52 1.64 19.79
CA ALA A 375 3.29 2.28 19.33
C ALA A 375 3.57 3.60 18.58
N GLY A 376 2.81 3.86 17.52
CA GLY A 376 2.79 5.17 16.88
C GLY A 376 2.16 5.15 15.48
N ALA A 377 1.98 6.33 14.91
CA ALA A 377 1.47 6.49 13.55
C ALA A 377 2.57 6.22 12.49
N GLY A 378 2.15 6.02 11.24
CA GLY A 378 3.05 5.92 10.07
C GLY A 378 3.67 4.54 9.84
N GLY A 379 3.13 3.49 10.47
CA GLY A 379 3.55 2.11 10.25
C GLY A 379 4.99 1.80 10.62
N ILE A 380 5.48 0.67 10.12
CA ILE A 380 6.78 0.09 10.47
C ILE A 380 7.97 1.00 10.14
N ALA A 381 7.89 1.76 9.04
CA ALA A 381 8.95 2.68 8.61
C ALA A 381 9.21 3.83 9.60
N ARG A 382 8.25 4.13 10.49
CA ARG A 382 8.35 5.19 11.50
C ARG A 382 8.60 4.67 12.92
N GLY A 383 8.91 3.39 13.05
CA GLY A 383 9.24 2.77 14.33
C GLY A 383 10.55 3.24 14.96
N GLN A 384 10.77 2.79 16.19
CA GLN A 384 11.99 2.95 16.98
C GLN A 384 12.63 1.59 17.29
N HIS A 385 11.81 0.54 17.40
CA HIS A 385 12.23 -0.80 17.76
C HIS A 385 11.56 -1.83 16.87
N TRP A 386 12.33 -2.83 16.42
CA TRP A 386 11.87 -3.85 15.50
C TRP A 386 12.38 -5.23 15.87
N MET A 387 11.62 -6.24 15.45
CA MET A 387 12.11 -7.62 15.34
C MET A 387 11.76 -8.20 13.97
N VAL A 388 12.48 -9.22 13.54
CA VAL A 388 12.17 -9.96 12.30
C VAL A 388 12.05 -11.46 12.57
N PHE A 389 10.90 -12.02 12.22
CA PHE A 389 10.59 -13.44 12.32
C PHE A 389 10.79 -14.11 10.95
N ASP A 390 11.60 -15.15 10.86
CA ASP A 390 11.85 -15.88 9.62
C ASP A 390 10.93 -17.11 9.54
N THR A 391 9.97 -17.07 8.61
CA THR A 391 8.91 -18.08 8.50
C THR A 391 9.41 -19.43 7.98
N ASP A 392 10.57 -19.46 7.33
CA ASP A 392 11.17 -20.71 6.83
C ASP A 392 11.75 -21.55 7.97
N THR A 393 12.35 -20.90 8.97
CA THR A 393 13.06 -21.55 10.08
C THR A 393 12.36 -21.40 11.43
N LEU A 394 11.24 -20.66 11.48
CA LEU A 394 10.47 -20.35 12.68
C LEU A 394 11.33 -19.74 13.80
N ARG A 395 12.32 -18.91 13.42
CA ARG A 395 13.22 -18.23 14.35
C ARG A 395 12.86 -16.75 14.45
N MET A 396 13.05 -16.17 15.63
CA MET A 396 13.22 -14.73 15.74
C MET A 396 14.67 -14.41 15.34
N ALA A 397 14.85 -13.90 14.12
CA ALA A 397 16.16 -13.82 13.49
C ALA A 397 16.99 -12.64 14.03
N ALA A 398 16.37 -11.50 14.33
CA ALA A 398 17.05 -10.38 14.98
C ALA A 398 16.07 -9.43 15.70
N SER A 399 16.60 -8.64 16.64
CA SER A 399 15.99 -7.40 17.12
C SER A 399 16.94 -6.23 16.86
N TRP A 400 16.40 -5.05 16.59
CA TRP A 400 17.20 -3.84 16.44
C TRP A 400 16.42 -2.58 16.78
N SER A 401 17.16 -1.53 17.10
CA SER A 401 16.61 -0.23 17.48
C SER A 401 17.24 0.89 16.66
N ARG A 402 16.52 1.98 16.55
CA ARG A 402 17.00 3.20 15.92
C ARG A 402 18.26 3.73 16.64
N PRO A 403 19.26 4.27 15.92
CA PRO A 403 20.44 4.85 16.55
C PRO A 403 20.11 6.06 17.45
N LEU A 404 20.77 6.18 18.60
CA LEU A 404 20.57 7.27 19.58
C LEU A 404 21.37 8.56 19.27
N SER A 405 22.34 8.53 18.35
CA SER A 405 23.18 9.68 17.98
C SER A 405 23.55 9.63 16.49
N LEU A 406 23.32 10.74 15.77
CA LEU A 406 23.69 10.96 14.37
C LEU A 406 25.03 11.70 14.32
N ASN A 407 26.14 10.96 14.35
CA ASN A 407 27.46 11.54 14.02
C ASN A 407 27.88 11.27 12.57
N ASP A 408 27.03 10.58 11.79
CA ASP A 408 27.29 10.29 10.39
C ASP A 408 26.30 11.07 9.51
N ALA A 409 26.81 12.11 8.83
CA ALA A 409 26.05 12.95 7.92
C ALA A 409 25.57 12.19 6.65
N SER A 410 25.93 10.92 6.48
CA SER A 410 25.45 10.07 5.37
C SER A 410 24.14 9.33 5.67
N GLN A 411 23.70 9.27 6.94
CA GLN A 411 22.45 8.61 7.33
C GLN A 411 21.39 9.67 7.66
N SER A 412 20.40 9.84 6.78
CA SER A 412 19.29 10.73 7.05
C SER A 412 18.45 10.16 8.20
N VAL A 413 17.82 11.04 8.99
CA VAL A 413 16.78 10.68 9.96
C VAL A 413 15.63 9.91 9.28
N ASP A 414 15.51 9.97 7.96
CA ASP A 414 14.51 9.22 7.20
C ASP A 414 14.90 7.75 6.91
N SER A 415 16.12 7.31 7.27
CA SER A 415 16.69 5.99 6.91
C SER A 415 16.83 4.98 8.07
N ALA A 416 16.03 5.12 9.14
CA ALA A 416 15.95 4.07 10.16
C ALA A 416 15.05 2.90 9.69
N PHE A 417 15.14 1.73 10.34
CA PHE A 417 14.51 0.44 9.97
C PHE A 417 15.38 -0.41 9.03
N ILE A 418 15.47 -0.03 7.75
CA ILE A 418 16.27 -0.69 6.70
C ILE A 418 16.88 0.35 5.76
N ASP A 419 17.81 -0.06 4.90
CA ASP A 419 18.45 0.81 3.91
C ASP A 419 17.60 1.10 2.67
N TRP A 420 16.42 0.45 2.54
CA TRP A 420 15.47 0.59 1.43
C TRP A 420 16.07 0.34 0.03
N ARG A 421 17.11 -0.47 -0.06
CA ARG A 421 17.76 -0.80 -1.34
C ARG A 421 17.12 -2.01 -1.98
N GLY A 422 16.85 -1.92 -3.28
CA GLY A 422 16.34 -3.04 -4.07
C GLY A 422 15.30 -2.63 -5.11
N ILE A 423 15.01 -3.55 -6.03
CA ILE A 423 14.17 -3.29 -7.19
C ILE A 423 12.76 -2.80 -6.83
N GLN A 424 12.20 -3.27 -5.72
CA GLN A 424 10.87 -2.86 -5.23
C GLN A 424 10.82 -1.40 -4.79
N PHE A 425 11.94 -0.89 -4.26
CA PHE A 425 12.06 0.41 -3.65
C PHE A 425 12.75 1.37 -4.63
N ASN A 426 14.06 1.51 -4.52
CA ASN A 426 14.84 2.46 -5.29
C ASN A 426 15.24 1.98 -6.71
N GLY A 427 14.83 0.78 -7.11
CA GLY A 427 15.10 0.23 -8.44
C GLY A 427 16.49 -0.40 -8.61
N GLU A 428 17.32 -0.45 -7.56
CA GLU A 428 18.64 -1.07 -7.63
C GLU A 428 18.55 -2.58 -7.89
N HIS A 429 19.39 -3.07 -8.81
CA HIS A 429 19.44 -4.47 -9.21
C HIS A 429 20.54 -5.22 -8.44
N GLY A 430 20.30 -6.51 -8.17
CA GLY A 430 21.30 -7.36 -7.54
C GLY A 430 21.56 -7.09 -6.05
N ILE A 431 20.68 -6.31 -5.42
CA ILE A 431 20.74 -5.98 -3.99
C ILE A 431 19.42 -6.30 -3.28
N HIS A 432 19.48 -6.35 -1.96
CA HIS A 432 18.38 -6.62 -1.04
C HIS A 432 18.48 -5.67 0.17
N PRO A 433 17.37 -5.45 0.89
CA PRO A 433 17.37 -4.62 2.08
C PRO A 433 18.25 -5.18 3.20
N SER A 434 19.04 -4.30 3.81
CA SER A 434 19.79 -4.57 5.04
C SER A 434 19.18 -3.83 6.23
N LEU A 435 19.26 -4.44 7.41
CA LEU A 435 18.84 -3.77 8.65
C LEU A 435 19.69 -2.52 8.92
N VAL A 436 19.04 -1.41 9.29
CA VAL A 436 19.70 -0.16 9.69
C VAL A 436 19.32 0.20 11.11
N GLY A 437 20.31 0.15 12.00
CA GLY A 437 20.15 0.45 13.42
C GLY A 437 21.12 -0.35 14.29
N ARG A 438 20.97 -0.21 15.61
CA ARG A 438 21.71 -1.02 16.57
C ARG A 438 21.01 -2.36 16.75
N VAL A 439 21.67 -3.43 16.36
CA VAL A 439 21.19 -4.81 16.58
C VAL A 439 21.30 -5.15 18.06
N GLY A 440 20.19 -5.56 18.69
CA GLY A 440 20.15 -5.99 20.08
C GLY A 440 20.54 -7.46 20.23
N PHE A 441 20.00 -8.33 19.37
CA PHE A 441 20.48 -9.69 19.17
C PHE A 441 20.30 -10.12 17.72
N ALA A 442 21.09 -11.10 17.29
CA ALA A 442 20.89 -11.81 16.04
C ALA A 442 21.07 -13.32 16.29
N ASN A 443 20.16 -14.13 15.74
CA ASN A 443 20.28 -15.58 15.73
C ASN A 443 20.84 -16.05 14.39
N PRO A 444 21.58 -17.17 14.32
CA PRO A 444 22.12 -17.69 13.08
C PRO A 444 21.01 -18.22 12.17
N GLN A 445 21.29 -18.34 10.87
CA GLN A 445 20.36 -18.90 9.88
C GLN A 445 20.17 -20.42 10.08
N ALA A 446 19.43 -20.77 11.13
CA ALA A 446 19.20 -22.12 11.62
C ALA A 446 17.77 -22.22 12.19
N PRO A 447 17.24 -23.43 12.44
CA PRO A 447 15.92 -23.61 13.04
C PRO A 447 15.78 -22.83 14.36
N GLY A 448 14.65 -22.14 14.56
CA GLY A 448 14.34 -21.45 15.82
C GLY A 448 13.96 -22.41 16.95
N TRP A 449 13.56 -23.62 16.60
CA TRP A 449 13.18 -24.68 17.52
C TRP A 449 13.95 -25.96 17.21
N ALA A 450 14.36 -26.69 18.25
CA ALA A 450 14.95 -27.99 18.10
C ALA A 450 13.94 -28.97 17.46
N ASN A 451 14.45 -29.93 16.69
CA ASN A 451 13.62 -30.95 16.06
C ASN A 451 12.91 -31.78 17.13
N PRO A 452 11.56 -31.84 17.13
CA PRO A 452 10.81 -32.56 18.16
C PRO A 452 11.14 -34.07 18.20
N ALA A 453 11.63 -34.65 17.10
CA ALA A 453 11.97 -36.07 17.04
C ALA A 453 13.33 -36.41 17.66
N ASN A 454 14.28 -35.46 17.75
CA ASN A 454 15.65 -35.78 18.20
C ASN A 454 16.34 -34.69 19.05
N GLY A 455 15.70 -33.54 19.30
CA GLY A 455 16.24 -32.45 20.11
C GLY A 455 17.44 -31.70 19.49
N SER A 456 17.68 -31.85 18.18
CA SER A 456 18.77 -31.19 17.46
C SER A 456 18.31 -29.93 16.72
N PHE A 457 19.19 -28.93 16.64
CA PHE A 457 19.02 -27.74 15.80
C PHE A 457 19.67 -27.91 14.41
N GLU A 458 20.27 -29.07 14.12
CA GLU A 458 20.94 -29.29 12.84
C GLU A 458 19.95 -29.39 11.67
N ASP A 459 20.06 -28.43 10.76
CA ASP A 459 19.27 -28.41 9.53
C ASP A 459 19.94 -29.23 8.41
N ARG A 460 19.55 -30.51 8.33
CA ARG A 460 19.99 -31.45 7.28
C ARG A 460 18.89 -31.76 6.25
N VAL A 461 17.73 -31.11 6.37
CA VAL A 461 16.49 -31.53 5.70
C VAL A 461 15.97 -30.51 4.70
N ARG A 462 16.22 -29.22 4.92
CA ARG A 462 15.83 -28.21 3.94
C ARG A 462 16.64 -28.34 2.65
N VAL A 463 16.08 -27.82 1.56
CA VAL A 463 16.70 -27.91 0.23
C VAL A 463 18.07 -27.25 0.25
N GLU A 464 19.11 -28.01 -0.09
CA GLU A 464 20.44 -27.47 -0.33
C GLU A 464 20.49 -26.90 -1.76
N GLY A 465 20.68 -25.59 -1.88
CA GLY A 465 20.89 -24.91 -3.14
C GLY A 465 22.23 -25.30 -3.77
N ARG A 466 22.39 -24.99 -5.07
CA ARG A 466 23.67 -25.22 -5.79
C ARG A 466 24.83 -24.39 -5.22
N ASP A 467 24.56 -23.42 -4.36
CA ASP A 467 25.54 -22.60 -3.65
C ASP A 467 25.88 -23.14 -2.25
N GLY A 468 25.36 -24.32 -1.88
CA GLY A 468 25.59 -24.97 -0.58
C GLY A 468 24.78 -24.39 0.58
N LYS A 469 23.89 -23.42 0.34
CA LYS A 469 23.01 -22.85 1.37
C LYS A 469 21.68 -23.61 1.45
N ARG A 470 20.99 -23.47 2.59
CA ARG A 470 19.68 -24.11 2.84
C ARG A 470 18.54 -23.13 2.59
N TYR A 471 17.52 -23.59 1.87
CA TYR A 471 16.36 -22.79 1.45
C TYR A 471 15.03 -23.51 1.68
N GLY A 472 13.95 -22.71 1.75
CA GLY A 472 12.60 -23.19 1.95
C GLY A 472 12.28 -23.45 3.42
N SER A 473 11.06 -23.92 3.66
CA SER A 473 10.55 -24.09 5.01
C SER A 473 10.99 -25.40 5.64
N LEU A 474 10.99 -25.45 6.98
CA LEU A 474 11.18 -26.69 7.72
C LEU A 474 10.14 -27.75 7.29
N PRO A 475 10.47 -29.06 7.35
CA PRO A 475 9.48 -30.10 7.18
C PRO A 475 8.35 -29.94 8.20
N ARG A 476 7.11 -30.17 7.77
CA ARG A 476 5.91 -29.97 8.61
C ARG A 476 5.93 -30.78 9.91
N SER A 477 6.58 -31.94 9.91
CA SER A 477 6.78 -32.77 11.11
C SER A 477 7.72 -32.13 12.14
N TRP A 478 8.57 -31.19 11.72
CA TRP A 478 9.41 -30.38 12.60
C TRP A 478 8.67 -29.11 12.99
N GLY A 479 8.26 -28.31 12.01
CA GLY A 479 7.45 -27.14 12.26
C GLY A 479 6.81 -26.58 11.01
N GLN A 480 5.68 -25.88 11.19
CA GLN A 480 4.89 -25.33 10.10
C GLN A 480 4.37 -23.94 10.48
N TYR A 481 4.69 -22.94 9.66
CA TYR A 481 4.08 -21.61 9.74
C TYR A 481 2.62 -21.68 9.25
N ARG A 482 1.70 -21.06 9.98
CA ARG A 482 0.26 -21.07 9.66
C ARG A 482 -0.29 -19.71 9.28
N GLY A 483 0.43 -18.63 9.58
CA GLY A 483 0.02 -17.27 9.25
C GLY A 483 0.32 -16.27 10.35
N LEU A 484 -0.18 -15.06 10.15
CA LEU A 484 -0.09 -13.98 11.12
C LEU A 484 -1.47 -13.36 11.35
N TYR A 485 -1.80 -13.15 12.62
CA TYR A 485 -2.94 -12.35 13.03
C TYR A 485 -2.47 -10.92 13.27
N GLN A 486 -3.36 -9.99 12.99
CA GLN A 486 -3.20 -8.58 13.29
C GLN A 486 -4.34 -8.13 14.19
N HIS A 487 -4.00 -7.46 15.28
CA HIS A 487 -4.97 -6.90 16.22
C HIS A 487 -4.54 -5.48 16.59
N GLY A 488 -5.14 -4.46 15.96
CA GLY A 488 -4.63 -3.10 16.05
C GLY A 488 -3.18 -3.03 15.54
N GLN A 489 -2.23 -2.54 16.34
CA GLN A 489 -0.81 -2.53 15.95
C GLN A 489 -0.07 -3.83 16.32
N ARG A 490 -0.75 -4.80 16.93
CA ARG A 490 -0.14 -6.03 17.42
C ARG A 490 -0.11 -7.10 16.34
N ILE A 491 1.03 -7.77 16.17
CA ILE A 491 1.20 -8.94 15.31
C ILE A 491 1.33 -10.19 16.17
N VAL A 492 0.59 -11.24 15.82
CA VAL A 492 0.69 -12.56 16.47
C VAL A 492 0.98 -13.60 15.39
N PHE A 493 2.17 -14.20 15.46
CA PHE A 493 2.54 -15.31 14.60
C PHE A 493 1.87 -16.59 15.09
N SER A 494 1.32 -17.37 14.16
CA SER A 494 0.77 -18.69 14.42
C SER A 494 1.57 -19.74 13.67
N TYR A 495 2.04 -20.75 14.39
CA TYR A 495 2.79 -21.87 13.83
C TYR A 495 2.66 -23.10 14.73
N SER A 496 3.19 -24.23 14.28
CA SER A 496 3.30 -25.44 15.08
C SER A 496 4.71 -25.99 15.08
N ILE A 497 5.07 -26.67 16.17
CA ILE A 497 6.31 -27.43 16.33
C ILE A 497 5.92 -28.87 16.68
N GLY A 498 6.21 -29.81 15.77
CA GLY A 498 5.55 -31.12 15.78
C GLY A 498 4.03 -30.96 15.74
N SER A 499 3.34 -31.56 16.70
CA SER A 499 1.88 -31.39 16.89
C SER A 499 1.49 -30.25 17.84
N THR A 500 2.45 -29.51 18.39
CA THR A 500 2.18 -28.46 19.39
C THR A 500 1.91 -27.12 18.69
N ASP A 501 0.76 -26.52 18.98
CA ASP A 501 0.42 -25.17 18.51
C ASP A 501 1.18 -24.11 19.31
N VAL A 502 1.69 -23.09 18.62
CA VAL A 502 2.41 -21.96 19.21
C VAL A 502 1.86 -20.66 18.64
N LEU A 503 1.50 -19.74 19.54
CA LEU A 503 1.34 -18.32 19.22
C LEU A 503 2.52 -17.55 19.81
N GLU A 504 3.09 -16.66 19.00
CA GLU A 504 4.20 -15.80 19.40
C GLU A 504 3.94 -14.36 18.99
N SER A 505 4.13 -13.40 19.89
CA SER A 505 3.94 -11.98 19.59
C SER A 505 5.08 -11.13 20.14
N PRO A 506 5.91 -10.51 19.26
CA PRO A 506 6.95 -9.58 19.70
C PRO A 506 6.37 -8.20 20.03
N TRP A 507 6.95 -7.52 21.00
CA TRP A 507 6.56 -6.17 21.45
C TRP A 507 7.69 -5.48 22.21
N VAL A 508 7.45 -4.22 22.60
CA VAL A 508 8.34 -3.46 23.47
C VAL A 508 7.62 -3.05 24.76
N ALA A 509 8.23 -3.34 25.90
CA ALA A 509 7.77 -2.84 27.19
C ALA A 509 8.41 -1.48 27.49
N PRO A 510 7.65 -0.54 28.09
CA PRO A 510 8.18 0.78 28.42
C PRO A 510 9.35 0.68 29.41
N PRO A 511 10.20 1.73 29.48
CA PRO A 511 11.24 1.82 30.49
C PRO A 511 10.67 1.68 31.90
N SER A 512 11.47 1.16 32.83
CA SER A 512 11.10 1.04 34.24
C SER A 512 11.66 2.21 35.05
N SER A 513 11.23 2.39 36.30
CA SER A 513 11.83 3.39 37.20
C SER A 513 13.34 3.18 37.44
N LEU A 514 13.88 2.00 37.10
CA LEU A 514 15.27 1.62 37.29
C LEU A 514 16.08 1.55 35.98
N ALA A 515 15.44 1.74 34.82
CA ALA A 515 16.11 1.70 33.53
C ALA A 515 15.55 2.76 32.58
N SER A 516 16.44 3.55 31.98
CA SER A 516 16.09 4.58 31.01
C SER A 516 15.73 4.05 29.63
N HIS A 517 16.00 2.77 29.34
CA HIS A 517 15.80 2.16 28.03
C HIS A 517 14.68 1.11 28.05
N PRO A 518 13.94 0.94 26.94
CA PRO A 518 12.86 -0.03 26.84
C PRO A 518 13.38 -1.48 26.72
N TYR A 519 12.49 -2.44 26.95
CA TYR A 519 12.80 -3.88 26.90
C TYR A 519 12.07 -4.54 25.75
N SER A 520 12.75 -5.46 25.08
CA SER A 520 12.11 -6.30 24.08
C SER A 520 11.40 -7.48 24.76
N VAL A 521 10.18 -7.74 24.33
CA VAL A 521 9.31 -8.78 24.90
C VAL A 521 8.78 -9.67 23.80
N ARG A 522 8.86 -10.99 23.98
CA ARG A 522 8.21 -11.99 23.13
C ARG A 522 7.20 -12.74 23.99
N LEU A 523 5.92 -12.55 23.70
CA LEU A 523 4.85 -13.30 24.36
C LEU A 523 4.70 -14.66 23.68
N PHE A 524 4.47 -15.69 24.48
CA PHE A 524 4.23 -17.05 24.02
C PHE A 524 2.94 -17.61 24.62
N HIS A 525 2.15 -18.24 23.76
CA HIS A 525 1.16 -19.23 24.14
C HIS A 525 1.57 -20.55 23.50
N ILE A 526 1.89 -21.55 24.31
CA ILE A 526 2.28 -22.88 23.84
C ILE A 526 1.21 -23.87 24.26
N GLY A 527 0.63 -24.56 23.29
CA GLY A 527 -0.40 -25.56 23.51
C GLY A 527 0.08 -26.80 24.28
N PRO A 528 -0.81 -27.80 24.43
CA PRO A 528 -0.44 -29.13 24.91
C PRO A 528 0.69 -29.72 24.05
N ARG A 529 1.68 -30.32 24.71
CA ARG A 529 2.88 -30.88 24.07
C ARG A 529 3.23 -32.24 24.65
N ASP A 530 3.45 -33.22 23.79
CA ASP A 530 3.69 -34.62 24.12
C ASP A 530 5.17 -34.99 24.27
N HIS A 531 6.07 -34.06 23.95
CA HIS A 531 7.51 -34.18 24.14
C HIS A 531 8.11 -32.84 24.61
N ASP A 532 9.34 -32.90 25.12
CA ASP A 532 10.10 -31.71 25.47
C ASP A 532 10.43 -30.91 24.20
N MET A 533 10.34 -29.59 24.30
CA MET A 533 10.65 -28.64 23.23
C MET A 533 11.84 -27.78 23.64
N GLU A 534 12.57 -27.22 22.67
CA GLU A 534 13.68 -26.32 22.98
C GLU A 534 13.73 -25.17 21.98
N LEU A 535 13.67 -23.93 22.50
CA LEU A 535 13.66 -22.68 21.73
C LEU A 535 15.05 -22.05 21.71
N GLN A 536 15.51 -21.62 20.53
CA GLN A 536 16.66 -20.73 20.37
C GLN A 536 16.28 -19.31 20.77
N VAL A 537 16.96 -18.75 21.78
CA VAL A 537 16.67 -17.41 22.31
C VAL A 537 17.62 -16.39 21.71
N ALA A 538 18.93 -16.58 21.89
CA ALA A 538 19.97 -15.70 21.38
C ALA A 538 21.32 -16.45 21.22
N GLU A 539 22.16 -16.01 20.30
CA GLU A 539 23.53 -16.52 20.12
C GLU A 539 24.56 -15.51 20.64
N HIS A 540 25.50 -15.97 21.46
CA HIS A 540 26.66 -15.21 21.89
C HIS A 540 27.78 -15.24 20.83
N ALA A 541 28.59 -14.20 20.72
CA ALA A 541 29.63 -14.11 19.70
C ALA A 541 30.73 -15.19 19.85
N THR A 542 31.22 -15.41 21.07
CA THR A 542 32.12 -16.55 21.40
C THR A 542 31.42 -17.76 22.06
N SER A 543 32.07 -18.93 21.97
CA SER A 543 31.68 -20.18 22.65
C SER A 543 32.33 -20.37 24.01
N GLU A 544 33.31 -19.53 24.37
CA GLU A 544 34.06 -19.59 25.63
C GLU A 544 33.34 -18.83 26.77
N VAL A 545 32.04 -19.04 26.92
CA VAL A 545 31.18 -18.32 27.88
C VAL A 545 30.47 -19.25 28.83
N GLU A 546 30.24 -18.89 30.08
CA GLU A 546 29.42 -19.68 31.00
C GLU A 546 27.99 -19.14 31.10
N LEU A 547 27.04 -20.03 31.40
CA LEU A 547 25.65 -19.68 31.69
C LEU A 547 25.45 -19.67 33.20
N GLU A 548 25.02 -18.55 33.73
CA GLU A 548 24.55 -18.41 35.10
C GLU A 548 23.03 -18.23 35.10
N VAL A 549 22.33 -18.96 35.98
CA VAL A 549 20.89 -18.84 36.18
C VAL A 549 20.63 -18.35 37.60
N MET A 550 19.97 -17.21 37.73
CA MET A 550 19.73 -16.53 39.01
C MET A 550 18.23 -16.43 39.29
N GLN A 551 17.87 -16.42 40.58
CA GLN A 551 16.52 -16.12 41.05
C GLN A 551 16.54 -14.75 41.71
N ILE A 552 15.90 -13.75 41.10
CA ILE A 552 15.90 -12.36 41.57
C ILE A 552 14.47 -11.82 41.48
N GLU A 553 13.93 -11.28 42.58
CA GLU A 553 12.56 -10.73 42.64
C GLU A 553 11.48 -11.72 42.11
N GLY A 554 11.70 -13.02 42.33
CA GLY A 554 10.84 -14.10 41.83
C GLY A 554 11.03 -14.46 40.35
N ALA A 555 11.79 -13.68 39.57
CA ALA A 555 12.10 -13.95 38.17
C ALA A 555 13.31 -14.90 38.01
N THR A 556 13.27 -15.75 36.99
CA THR A 556 14.38 -16.66 36.64
C THR A 556 15.20 -16.09 35.49
N ILE A 557 16.36 -15.53 35.83
CA ILE A 557 17.24 -14.79 34.91
C ILE A 557 18.36 -15.66 34.40
N ALA A 558 18.58 -15.66 33.09
CA ALA A 558 19.75 -16.23 32.44
C ALA A 558 20.74 -15.13 32.05
N LEU A 559 22.00 -15.32 32.43
CA LEU A 559 23.14 -14.52 32.02
C LEU A 559 24.15 -15.44 31.33
N LEU A 560 24.33 -15.27 30.02
CA LEU A 560 25.31 -16.00 29.21
C LEU A 560 26.45 -15.05 28.84
N GLY A 561 27.66 -15.31 29.33
CA GLY A 561 28.83 -14.44 29.06
C GLY A 561 29.54 -13.86 30.28
N GLN A 562 29.43 -14.45 31.49
CA GLN A 562 30.34 -14.08 32.60
C GLN A 562 31.80 -14.39 32.21
N ASP A 563 32.72 -13.45 32.42
CA ASP A 563 34.10 -13.55 31.97
C ASP A 563 35.04 -14.19 33.01
N ARG A 564 35.81 -15.20 32.57
CA ARG A 564 36.97 -15.78 33.30
C ARG A 564 38.32 -15.15 32.88
N THR A 565 38.35 -14.24 31.91
CA THR A 565 39.56 -13.86 31.15
C THR A 565 39.73 -12.37 30.75
N ALA A 566 38.83 -11.46 31.13
CA ALA A 566 38.90 -10.00 30.85
C ALA A 566 38.98 -9.61 29.36
N LYS A 567 38.20 -10.25 28.47
CA LYS A 567 38.04 -9.85 27.06
C LYS A 567 36.60 -9.40 26.77
N SER A 568 36.49 -8.21 26.18
CA SER A 568 35.32 -7.34 26.08
C SER A 568 34.24 -7.75 25.07
N GLU A 569 33.48 -8.81 25.34
CA GLU A 569 32.19 -9.03 24.65
C GLU A 569 31.02 -8.84 25.62
N GLU A 570 29.90 -8.31 25.13
CA GLU A 570 28.74 -7.98 25.96
C GLU A 570 27.92 -9.24 26.27
N PRO A 571 27.54 -9.48 27.54
CA PRO A 571 26.80 -10.67 27.92
C PRO A 571 25.36 -10.63 27.43
N ILE A 572 24.79 -11.81 27.18
CA ILE A 572 23.36 -11.97 26.88
C ILE A 572 22.60 -12.13 28.19
N LEU A 573 21.58 -11.29 28.37
CA LEU A 573 20.69 -11.34 29.51
C LEU A 573 19.24 -11.60 29.04
N ALA A 574 18.56 -12.54 29.69
CA ALA A 574 17.16 -12.84 29.41
C ALA A 574 16.42 -13.31 30.67
N THR A 575 15.10 -13.13 30.71
CA THR A 575 14.25 -13.70 31.76
C THR A 575 12.90 -14.11 31.21
N ILE A 576 12.23 -15.04 31.89
CA ILE A 576 10.83 -15.40 31.60
C ILE A 576 9.94 -14.92 32.75
N TRP A 577 8.80 -14.33 32.39
CA TRP A 577 7.80 -13.86 33.35
C TRP A 577 6.37 -14.08 32.83
N PRO A 578 5.42 -14.56 33.65
CA PRO A 578 5.62 -15.05 35.01
C PRO A 578 6.54 -16.29 35.04
N PRO A 579 7.14 -16.62 36.20
CA PRO A 579 7.99 -17.79 36.33
C PRO A 579 7.23 -19.05 35.91
N THR A 580 7.80 -19.80 34.99
CA THR A 580 7.13 -20.97 34.38
C THR A 580 7.91 -22.23 34.75
N PRO A 581 7.44 -23.07 35.69
CA PRO A 581 8.17 -24.24 36.19
C PRO A 581 8.52 -25.27 35.11
N GLN A 582 7.75 -25.29 34.02
CA GLN A 582 7.97 -26.17 32.89
C GLN A 582 9.11 -25.70 31.97
N ALA A 583 9.62 -24.48 32.16
CA ALA A 583 10.66 -23.87 31.34
C ALA A 583 11.97 -23.70 32.12
N ALA A 584 13.09 -24.10 31.49
CA ALA A 584 14.43 -24.02 32.08
C ALA A 584 15.44 -23.49 31.07
N TRP A 585 16.40 -22.69 31.55
CA TRP A 585 17.47 -22.14 30.73
C TRP A 585 18.57 -23.17 30.48
N HIS A 586 19.03 -23.25 29.24
CA HIS A 586 20.09 -24.16 28.81
C HIS A 586 21.10 -23.41 27.94
N ARG A 587 22.36 -23.89 27.96
CA ARG A 587 23.42 -23.45 27.04
C ARG A 587 23.75 -24.56 26.07
N ARG A 588 23.81 -24.24 24.77
CA ARG A 588 24.33 -25.11 23.71
C ARG A 588 25.45 -24.42 22.95
N GLY A 589 26.69 -24.64 23.36
CA GLY A 589 27.84 -23.94 22.77
C GLY A 589 27.75 -22.43 22.99
N ARG A 590 27.49 -21.68 21.91
CA ARG A 590 27.27 -20.23 21.91
C ARG A 590 25.83 -19.81 22.20
N ASN A 591 24.89 -20.75 22.16
CA ASN A 591 23.47 -20.43 22.17
C ASN A 591 22.88 -20.46 23.57
N LEU A 592 22.13 -19.41 23.90
CA LEU A 592 21.15 -19.43 24.99
C LEU A 592 19.85 -20.03 24.45
N THR A 593 19.36 -21.04 25.15
CA THR A 593 18.17 -21.81 24.77
C THR A 593 17.22 -21.95 25.94
N LEU A 594 15.93 -22.09 25.65
CA LEU A 594 14.89 -22.33 26.65
C LEU A 594 14.28 -23.71 26.41
N LYS A 595 14.53 -24.65 27.33
CA LYS A 595 13.94 -25.99 27.31
C LYS A 595 12.56 -25.93 27.97
N ILE A 596 11.56 -26.50 27.32
CA ILE A 596 10.16 -26.49 27.76
C ILE A 596 9.69 -27.95 27.87
N SER A 597 9.30 -28.36 29.07
CA SER A 597 8.94 -29.74 29.37
C SER A 597 7.58 -30.10 28.78
N SER A 598 7.43 -31.37 28.38
CA SER A 598 6.13 -31.96 27.98
C SER A 598 5.01 -31.71 29.01
N GLY A 599 3.77 -31.61 28.56
CA GLY A 599 2.63 -31.30 29.41
C GLY A 599 1.29 -31.25 28.68
N ARG A 600 0.20 -31.61 29.37
CA ARG A 600 -1.16 -31.62 28.83
C ARG A 600 -1.84 -30.25 28.83
N GLU A 601 -1.39 -29.35 29.69
CA GLU A 601 -1.93 -27.99 29.81
C GLU A 601 -1.12 -27.00 28.97
N PRO A 602 -1.78 -26.02 28.34
CA PRO A 602 -1.08 -24.92 27.68
C PRO A 602 -0.31 -24.07 28.70
N ILE A 603 0.75 -23.40 28.25
CA ILE A 603 1.53 -22.46 29.06
C ILE A 603 1.61 -21.11 28.38
N ASN A 604 1.58 -20.04 29.19
CA ASN A 604 1.75 -18.67 28.74
C ASN A 604 2.92 -18.04 29.49
N PHE A 605 3.83 -17.40 28.77
CA PHE A 605 4.92 -16.63 29.37
C PHE A 605 5.41 -15.54 28.42
N ALA A 606 6.06 -14.54 28.99
CA ALA A 606 6.77 -13.50 28.28
C ALA A 606 8.28 -13.72 28.44
N LEU A 607 9.00 -13.73 27.33
CA LEU A 607 10.45 -13.71 27.27
C LEU A 607 10.91 -12.25 27.16
N TRP A 608 11.71 -11.80 28.13
CA TRP A 608 12.22 -10.43 28.22
C TRP A 608 13.71 -10.39 27.94
N GLN A 609 14.14 -9.46 27.08
CA GLN A 609 15.55 -9.20 26.78
C GLN A 609 15.77 -7.68 26.70
N PRO A 610 16.85 -7.15 27.29
CA PRO A 610 17.16 -5.72 27.19
C PRO A 610 17.53 -5.33 25.76
N LEU A 611 17.13 -4.12 25.34
CA LEU A 611 17.52 -3.54 24.05
C LEU A 611 18.82 -2.72 24.13
N ASP A 612 19.32 -2.50 25.35
CA ASP A 612 20.57 -1.80 25.63
C ASP A 612 21.55 -2.69 26.40
N THR A 613 22.82 -2.42 26.18
CA THR A 613 23.93 -3.17 26.74
C THR A 613 24.30 -2.59 28.11
N GLY A 614 24.83 -3.43 28.99
CA GLY A 614 25.10 -3.03 30.38
C GLY A 614 23.89 -3.04 31.32
N THR A 615 22.71 -3.50 30.87
CA THR A 615 21.58 -3.79 31.76
C THR A 615 21.99 -4.83 32.80
N LYS A 616 21.76 -4.54 34.10
CA LYS A 616 22.07 -5.46 35.19
C LYS A 616 20.95 -6.50 35.39
N PRO A 617 21.26 -7.73 35.88
CA PRO A 617 20.26 -8.75 36.20
C PRO A 617 19.11 -8.23 37.07
N ASP A 618 19.41 -7.55 38.18
CA ASP A 618 18.39 -7.02 39.10
C ASP A 618 17.43 -6.03 38.41
N THR A 619 17.97 -5.20 37.51
CA THR A 619 17.18 -4.22 36.75
C THR A 619 16.22 -4.93 35.79
N LEU A 620 16.65 -5.99 35.12
CA LEU A 620 15.77 -6.82 34.28
C LEU A 620 14.72 -7.55 35.12
N ALA A 621 15.09 -8.05 36.30
CA ALA A 621 14.18 -8.72 37.22
C ALA A 621 13.00 -7.81 37.58
N VAL A 622 13.32 -6.60 38.04
CA VAL A 622 12.32 -5.60 38.43
C VAL A 622 11.52 -5.17 37.22
N ALA A 623 12.15 -4.94 36.06
CA ALA A 623 11.42 -4.57 34.86
C ALA A 623 10.39 -5.65 34.45
N ALA A 624 10.74 -6.93 34.53
CA ALA A 624 9.80 -8.01 34.19
C ALA A 624 8.69 -8.18 35.24
N SER A 625 9.00 -8.06 36.54
CA SER A 625 8.04 -8.30 37.62
C SER A 625 7.12 -7.11 37.94
N SER A 626 7.61 -5.87 37.76
CA SER A 626 6.86 -4.65 38.06
C SER A 626 6.05 -4.12 36.89
N ASN A 627 6.38 -4.53 35.66
CA ASN A 627 5.64 -4.11 34.48
C ASN A 627 4.42 -5.01 34.32
N THR A 628 3.29 -4.55 34.86
CA THR A 628 1.99 -5.21 34.68
C THR A 628 1.57 -5.05 33.23
N LEU A 629 2.07 -5.93 32.36
CA LEU A 629 1.40 -6.19 31.09
C LEU A 629 -0.05 -6.57 31.44
N SER A 630 -1.02 -5.86 30.87
CA SER A 630 -2.41 -6.12 31.24
C SER A 630 -2.76 -7.58 30.86
N PRO A 631 -3.56 -8.30 31.68
CA PRO A 631 -3.98 -9.66 31.34
C PRO A 631 -4.64 -9.75 29.95
N GLU A 632 -5.27 -8.66 29.50
CA GLU A 632 -5.91 -8.58 28.18
C GLU A 632 -4.89 -8.45 27.03
N ASP A 633 -3.76 -7.77 27.24
CA ASP A 633 -2.70 -7.58 26.24
C ASP A 633 -1.76 -8.80 26.11
N VAL A 634 -1.77 -9.71 27.11
CA VAL A 634 -0.92 -10.91 27.11
C VAL A 634 -1.62 -12.19 26.68
N ASP A 635 -2.95 -12.22 26.65
CA ASP A 635 -3.72 -13.35 26.15
C ASP A 635 -3.70 -13.38 24.62
N LEU A 636 -2.71 -14.07 24.04
CA LEU A 636 -2.56 -14.18 22.60
C LEU A 636 -3.76 -14.84 21.92
N GLN A 637 -4.49 -15.74 22.59
CA GLN A 637 -5.66 -16.39 22.01
C GLN A 637 -6.82 -15.41 21.81
N ARG A 638 -6.91 -14.37 22.63
CA ARG A 638 -7.89 -13.29 22.44
C ARG A 638 -7.55 -12.45 21.22
N LEU A 639 -6.26 -12.20 20.98
CA LEU A 639 -5.77 -11.39 19.86
C LEU A 639 -5.96 -12.07 18.49
N THR A 640 -6.34 -13.36 18.45
CA THR A 640 -6.65 -14.06 17.20
C THR A 640 -8.13 -13.98 16.78
N ARG A 641 -8.93 -13.09 17.40
CA ARG A 641 -10.38 -12.96 17.15
C ARG A 641 -10.77 -11.71 16.35
N GLY A 642 -9.81 -11.11 15.68
CA GLY A 642 -9.94 -9.82 15.00
C GLY A 642 -9.73 -8.63 15.92
N GLY A 643 -9.22 -7.53 15.36
CA GLY A 643 -8.91 -6.30 16.09
C GLY A 643 -9.67 -5.09 15.55
N PRO A 644 -9.51 -3.90 16.15
CA PRO A 644 -10.13 -2.71 15.61
C PRO A 644 -9.55 -2.35 14.23
N ALA A 645 -10.43 -2.07 13.26
CA ALA A 645 -10.05 -1.53 11.96
C ALA A 645 -9.13 -0.30 12.06
N ARG A 646 -8.08 -0.29 11.25
CA ARG A 646 -7.11 0.80 11.03
C ARG A 646 -7.40 1.56 9.74
N TRP A 647 -8.02 0.90 8.76
CA TRP A 647 -8.20 1.36 7.39
C TRP A 647 -9.67 1.64 7.06
N GLY A 648 -10.40 2.30 7.98
CA GLY A 648 -11.84 2.55 7.83
C GLY A 648 -12.23 3.56 6.74
N GLN A 649 -11.28 4.35 6.22
CA GLN A 649 -11.58 5.41 5.26
C GLN A 649 -11.82 4.84 3.85
N ALA A 650 -12.98 5.20 3.28
CA ALA A 650 -13.29 4.96 1.88
C ALA A 650 -13.03 6.22 1.03
N PHE A 651 -12.47 6.04 -0.17
CA PHE A 651 -12.21 7.11 -1.13
C PHE A 651 -13.12 6.95 -2.33
N LYS A 652 -13.79 8.02 -2.75
CA LYS A 652 -14.54 8.02 -4.01
C LYS A 652 -13.73 8.72 -5.08
N THR A 653 -13.55 8.07 -6.22
CA THR A 653 -12.79 8.63 -7.35
C THR A 653 -13.57 8.48 -8.65
N PRO A 654 -13.36 9.39 -9.61
CA PRO A 654 -14.08 9.37 -10.88
C PRO A 654 -13.58 8.25 -11.81
N ILE A 655 -14.41 7.95 -12.80
CA ILE A 655 -14.01 7.21 -13.99
C ILE A 655 -13.75 8.23 -15.09
N GLN A 656 -12.65 8.08 -15.83
CA GLN A 656 -12.31 8.94 -16.96
C GLN A 656 -12.36 8.12 -18.26
N THR A 657 -13.22 8.49 -19.20
CA THR A 657 -13.20 7.90 -20.55
C THR A 657 -11.96 8.38 -21.29
N VAL A 658 -11.10 7.44 -21.69
CA VAL A 658 -9.86 7.69 -22.43
C VAL A 658 -10.12 7.71 -23.93
N SER A 659 -10.92 6.75 -24.42
CA SER A 659 -11.40 6.73 -25.81
C SER A 659 -12.73 5.98 -25.90
N ASP A 660 -13.62 6.38 -26.81
CA ASP A 660 -14.93 5.73 -27.02
C ASP A 660 -15.39 5.70 -28.49
N THR A 661 -14.51 6.11 -29.41
CA THR A 661 -14.85 6.31 -30.83
C THR A 661 -14.68 5.07 -31.70
N GLY A 662 -14.01 4.02 -31.20
CA GLY A 662 -13.70 2.79 -31.93
C GLY A 662 -14.55 1.58 -31.52
N PRO A 663 -14.17 0.36 -31.96
CA PRO A 663 -14.82 -0.88 -31.54
C PRO A 663 -14.68 -1.19 -30.04
N PHE A 664 -13.77 -0.48 -29.36
CA PHE A 664 -13.61 -0.56 -27.93
C PHE A 664 -13.61 0.85 -27.33
N ALA A 665 -14.31 1.00 -26.22
CA ALA A 665 -14.15 2.13 -25.32
C ALA A 665 -13.20 1.75 -24.18
N VAL A 666 -12.35 2.68 -23.78
CA VAL A 666 -11.35 2.53 -22.72
C VAL A 666 -11.61 3.56 -21.65
N ASP A 667 -11.74 3.11 -20.41
CA ASP A 667 -11.91 3.96 -19.24
C ASP A 667 -10.74 3.77 -18.27
N HIS A 668 -10.33 4.84 -17.60
CA HIS A 668 -9.39 4.85 -16.49
C HIS A 668 -10.16 5.01 -15.18
N LEU A 669 -10.06 4.02 -14.30
CA LEU A 669 -10.62 4.08 -12.95
C LEU A 669 -9.56 4.70 -12.06
N VAL A 670 -9.70 6.00 -11.78
CA VAL A 670 -8.67 6.78 -11.10
C VAL A 670 -8.47 6.22 -9.69
N ALA A 671 -7.26 5.75 -9.36
CA ALA A 671 -6.96 5.29 -8.01
C ALA A 671 -6.78 6.48 -7.04
N PRO A 672 -7.00 6.30 -5.73
CA PRO A 672 -6.68 7.32 -4.72
C PRO A 672 -5.16 7.45 -4.51
N GLU A 673 -4.46 7.99 -5.50
CA GLU A 673 -3.00 8.20 -5.45
C GLU A 673 -2.58 9.11 -4.28
N SER A 674 -3.44 10.07 -3.93
CA SER A 674 -3.33 10.82 -2.70
C SER A 674 -4.13 10.14 -1.59
N ASN A 675 -3.46 9.31 -0.80
CA ASN A 675 -4.02 8.64 0.37
C ASN A 675 -3.18 8.94 1.63
N PRO A 676 -3.79 8.91 2.84
CA PRO A 676 -3.12 9.32 4.09
C PRO A 676 -1.96 8.40 4.49
N TRP A 677 -1.84 7.23 3.86
CA TRP A 677 -0.81 6.24 4.12
C TRP A 677 0.39 6.36 3.19
N LEU A 678 0.34 7.31 2.25
CA LEU A 678 1.34 7.45 1.18
C LEU A 678 1.57 6.14 0.42
N ALA A 679 0.53 5.29 0.37
CA ALA A 679 0.57 4.00 -0.28
C ALA A 679 0.73 4.18 -1.79
N GLN A 680 1.67 3.45 -2.38
CA GLN A 680 1.89 3.49 -3.82
C GLN A 680 0.85 2.63 -4.55
N MET A 681 0.18 3.20 -5.54
CA MET A 681 -0.90 2.55 -6.30
C MET A 681 -0.37 1.74 -7.49
N ARG A 682 0.59 0.83 -7.22
CA ARG A 682 1.24 -0.04 -8.21
C ARG A 682 0.58 -1.41 -8.26
N PHE A 683 -0.53 -1.54 -9.00
CA PHE A 683 -1.36 -2.73 -8.99
C PHE A 683 -0.75 -3.92 -9.75
N THR A 684 -0.98 -5.13 -9.26
CA THR A 684 -0.33 -6.35 -9.76
C THR A 684 -1.24 -7.57 -9.86
N GLY A 685 -2.47 -7.49 -9.34
CA GLY A 685 -3.46 -8.57 -9.34
C GLY A 685 -4.84 -8.03 -9.06
N LEU A 686 -5.85 -8.59 -9.73
CA LEU A 686 -7.25 -8.23 -9.57
C LEU A 686 -8.17 -9.43 -9.76
N ASP A 687 -9.29 -9.46 -9.05
CA ASP A 687 -10.40 -10.40 -9.28
C ASP A 687 -11.71 -9.86 -8.69
N PHE A 688 -12.83 -10.48 -9.05
CA PHE A 688 -14.17 -10.02 -8.67
C PHE A 688 -14.82 -10.89 -7.59
N PHE A 689 -15.51 -10.21 -6.66
CA PHE A 689 -16.46 -10.81 -5.74
C PHE A 689 -17.78 -11.12 -6.49
N SER A 690 -18.59 -11.99 -5.90
CA SER A 690 -19.91 -12.37 -6.42
C SER A 690 -20.88 -11.18 -6.51
N ASP A 691 -20.68 -10.15 -5.67
CA ASP A 691 -21.43 -8.90 -5.68
C ASP A 691 -21.02 -7.95 -6.83
N GLY A 692 -19.94 -8.22 -7.56
CA GLY A 692 -19.39 -7.36 -8.62
C GLY A 692 -18.40 -6.30 -8.11
N GLY A 693 -18.14 -6.24 -6.80
CA GLY A 693 -16.97 -5.55 -6.27
C GLY A 693 -15.69 -6.27 -6.70
N LEU A 694 -14.55 -5.59 -6.58
CA LEU A 694 -13.25 -6.14 -6.96
C LEU A 694 -12.24 -5.98 -5.83
N ALA A 695 -11.28 -6.91 -5.75
CA ALA A 695 -10.09 -6.77 -4.93
C ALA A 695 -8.88 -6.52 -5.84
N LEU A 696 -7.95 -5.68 -5.39
CA LEU A 696 -6.69 -5.36 -6.06
C LEU A 696 -5.52 -5.53 -5.10
N CYS A 697 -4.45 -6.20 -5.51
CA CYS A 697 -3.19 -6.18 -4.76
C CYS A 697 -2.18 -5.23 -5.40
N THR A 698 -1.29 -4.66 -4.59
CA THR A 698 -0.19 -3.81 -5.05
C THR A 698 1.16 -4.48 -4.85
N TRP A 699 2.14 -4.17 -5.69
CA TRP A 699 3.50 -4.68 -5.55
C TRP A 699 4.15 -4.33 -4.20
N ASP A 700 3.68 -3.26 -3.57
CA ASP A 700 4.12 -2.76 -2.26
C ASP A 700 3.55 -3.55 -1.07
N GLY A 701 2.63 -4.49 -1.30
CA GLY A 701 2.12 -5.39 -0.26
C GLY A 701 0.72 -5.07 0.25
N ASP A 702 -0.01 -4.17 -0.43
CA ASP A 702 -1.36 -3.78 -0.04
C ASP A 702 -2.45 -4.53 -0.79
N VAL A 703 -3.64 -4.57 -0.20
CA VAL A 703 -4.87 -4.97 -0.88
C VAL A 703 -5.95 -3.93 -0.68
N TRP A 704 -6.63 -3.62 -1.78
CA TRP A 704 -7.73 -2.67 -1.84
C TRP A 704 -9.00 -3.37 -2.29
N LYS A 705 -10.10 -3.14 -1.58
CA LYS A 705 -11.44 -3.46 -2.03
C LYS A 705 -12.02 -2.25 -2.75
N VAL A 706 -12.57 -2.47 -3.95
CA VAL A 706 -13.18 -1.42 -4.75
C VAL A 706 -14.61 -1.82 -5.11
N GLN A 707 -15.56 -0.94 -4.84
CA GLN A 707 -16.99 -1.19 -5.03
C GLN A 707 -17.64 -0.06 -5.82
N ARG A 708 -18.67 -0.40 -6.60
CA ARG A 708 -19.52 0.60 -7.27
C ARG A 708 -20.45 1.24 -6.25
N SER A 709 -20.66 2.55 -6.38
CA SER A 709 -21.57 3.29 -5.50
C SER A 709 -23.06 3.00 -5.78
N SER A 710 -23.38 2.53 -6.99
CA SER A 710 -24.72 2.12 -7.44
C SER A 710 -24.61 1.26 -8.71
N ASP A 711 -25.73 0.71 -9.21
CA ASP A 711 -25.82 -0.03 -10.47
C ASP A 711 -25.67 0.87 -11.73
N SER A 712 -25.53 2.19 -11.55
CA SER A 712 -25.32 3.14 -12.66
C SER A 712 -23.89 3.07 -13.21
N GLU A 713 -23.73 3.04 -14.54
CA GLU A 713 -22.42 3.07 -15.19
C GLU A 713 -21.67 4.41 -15.06
N SER A 714 -22.37 5.49 -14.68
CA SER A 714 -21.83 6.85 -14.67
C SER A 714 -21.28 7.33 -13.32
N GLU A 715 -21.22 6.48 -12.29
CA GLU A 715 -20.89 6.89 -10.92
C GLU A 715 -19.51 6.41 -10.41
N ALA A 716 -18.95 7.20 -9.48
CA ALA A 716 -17.64 7.02 -8.86
C ALA A 716 -17.49 5.66 -8.15
N TRP A 717 -16.28 5.11 -8.19
CA TRP A 717 -15.93 3.89 -7.44
C TRP A 717 -15.43 4.25 -6.05
N SER A 718 -15.80 3.44 -5.06
CA SER A 718 -15.38 3.56 -3.68
C SER A 718 -14.23 2.59 -3.41
N TRP A 719 -13.11 3.10 -2.90
CA TRP A 719 -11.89 2.36 -2.61
C TRP A 719 -11.66 2.28 -1.11
N ARG A 720 -11.31 1.11 -0.61
CA ARG A 720 -10.92 0.91 0.78
C ARG A 720 -9.70 0.01 0.85
N ARG A 721 -8.66 0.43 1.57
CA ARG A 721 -7.49 -0.41 1.89
C ARG A 721 -7.94 -1.43 2.94
N ILE A 722 -7.62 -2.71 2.75
CA ILE A 722 -8.08 -3.79 3.64
C ILE A 722 -6.96 -4.65 4.21
N ALA A 723 -5.79 -4.67 3.58
CA ALA A 723 -4.59 -5.38 4.06
C ALA A 723 -3.32 -4.68 3.57
N THR A 724 -2.21 -4.89 4.29
CA THR A 724 -0.89 -4.28 4.05
C THR A 724 0.25 -5.25 4.41
N GLY A 725 1.48 -4.92 3.97
CA GLY A 725 2.71 -5.52 4.48
C GLY A 725 3.12 -6.87 3.87
N MET A 726 2.46 -7.33 2.81
CA MET A 726 2.78 -8.59 2.13
C MET A 726 4.00 -8.49 1.21
N PHE A 727 4.68 -9.62 0.97
CA PHE A 727 5.91 -9.64 0.18
C PHE A 727 5.62 -9.74 -1.33
N GLN A 728 5.63 -8.59 -2.03
CA GLN A 728 5.51 -8.48 -3.49
C GLN A 728 4.38 -9.34 -4.08
N PRO A 729 3.11 -9.12 -3.69
CA PRO A 729 2.00 -9.89 -4.22
C PRO A 729 1.83 -9.61 -5.71
N LEU A 730 1.73 -10.67 -6.52
CA LEU A 730 1.77 -10.62 -7.99
C LEU A 730 0.73 -11.55 -8.66
N GLY A 731 -0.22 -12.04 -7.85
CA GLY A 731 -1.36 -12.85 -8.27
C GLY A 731 -2.47 -12.78 -7.22
N LEU A 732 -3.71 -12.64 -7.69
CA LEU A 732 -4.91 -12.57 -6.85
C LEU A 732 -6.04 -13.38 -7.50
N LYS A 733 -6.75 -14.15 -6.68
CA LYS A 733 -7.97 -14.87 -7.05
C LYS A 733 -9.01 -14.73 -5.96
N ILE A 734 -10.28 -14.60 -6.34
CA ILE A 734 -11.40 -14.69 -5.42
C ILE A 734 -12.11 -16.03 -5.64
N ILE A 735 -12.22 -16.83 -4.57
CA ILE A 735 -12.91 -18.12 -4.58
C ILE A 735 -13.91 -18.11 -3.44
N SER A 736 -15.19 -18.24 -3.77
CA SER A 736 -16.29 -18.17 -2.78
C SER A 736 -16.19 -16.92 -1.90
N ASP A 737 -15.98 -15.76 -2.54
CA ASP A 737 -15.82 -14.44 -1.90
C ASP A 737 -14.65 -14.32 -0.90
N ARG A 738 -13.70 -15.27 -0.93
CA ARG A 738 -12.45 -15.19 -0.16
C ARG A 738 -11.29 -14.84 -1.08
N ILE A 739 -10.40 -14.00 -0.59
CA ILE A 739 -9.24 -13.51 -1.35
C ILE A 739 -8.06 -14.45 -1.12
N TYR A 740 -7.52 -14.97 -2.23
CA TYR A 740 -6.29 -15.75 -2.28
C TYR A 740 -5.23 -14.94 -3.00
N ILE A 741 -4.03 -14.85 -2.42
CA ILE A 741 -2.95 -14.00 -2.93
C ILE A 741 -1.66 -14.79 -3.02
N THR A 742 -1.03 -14.75 -4.19
CA THR A 742 0.34 -15.25 -4.36
C THR A 742 1.33 -14.12 -4.06
N CYS A 743 2.08 -14.30 -2.98
CA CYS A 743 3.22 -13.50 -2.59
C CYS A 743 4.52 -14.23 -2.96
N ARG A 744 5.65 -13.54 -2.86
CA ARG A 744 6.96 -14.14 -3.12
C ARG A 744 7.33 -15.22 -2.09
N ASP A 745 6.85 -15.11 -0.86
CA ASP A 745 7.14 -16.01 0.26
C ASP A 745 6.09 -17.12 0.46
N GLN A 746 4.84 -16.88 0.07
CA GLN A 746 3.70 -17.75 0.37
C GLN A 746 2.49 -17.55 -0.56
N LEU A 747 1.60 -18.54 -0.57
CA LEU A 747 0.20 -18.39 -0.98
C LEU A 747 -0.63 -18.12 0.28
N ALA A 748 -1.27 -16.96 0.34
CA ALA A 748 -2.03 -16.50 1.49
C ALA A 748 -3.54 -16.46 1.25
N VAL A 749 -4.32 -16.72 2.30
CA VAL A 749 -5.78 -16.48 2.34
C VAL A 749 -6.06 -15.36 3.33
N LEU A 750 -6.86 -14.38 2.92
CA LEU A 750 -7.17 -13.22 3.75
C LEU A 750 -8.53 -13.39 4.43
N HIS A 751 -8.56 -13.24 5.76
CA HIS A 751 -9.76 -13.37 6.58
C HIS A 751 -10.03 -12.09 7.35
N ASP A 752 -11.24 -11.57 7.18
CA ASP A 752 -11.89 -10.63 8.11
C ASP A 752 -12.61 -11.46 9.17
N LEU A 753 -12.12 -11.42 10.41
CA LEU A 753 -12.58 -12.31 11.49
C LEU A 753 -13.75 -11.70 12.28
N ASN A 754 -13.94 -10.39 12.21
CA ASN A 754 -14.90 -9.66 13.03
C ASN A 754 -15.99 -8.92 12.21
N GLY A 755 -15.89 -8.92 10.88
CA GLY A 755 -16.83 -8.33 9.94
C GLY A 755 -16.71 -6.81 9.80
N ASP A 756 -15.58 -6.21 10.16
CA ASP A 756 -15.36 -4.76 10.08
C ASP A 756 -14.84 -4.27 8.72
N ALA A 757 -14.71 -5.20 7.76
CA ALA A 757 -14.17 -5.04 6.42
C ALA A 757 -12.67 -4.72 6.34
N GLU A 758 -11.91 -5.08 7.38
CA GLU A 758 -10.46 -5.17 7.38
C GLU A 758 -10.00 -6.63 7.56
N ILE A 759 -8.81 -6.96 7.05
CA ILE A 759 -8.25 -8.30 7.20
C ILE A 759 -7.48 -8.40 8.52
N ASP A 760 -7.87 -9.36 9.35
CA ASP A 760 -7.26 -9.66 10.63
C ASP A 760 -6.29 -10.84 10.57
N PHE A 761 -6.52 -11.81 9.67
CA PHE A 761 -5.70 -13.01 9.59
C PHE A 761 -5.24 -13.29 8.18
N TYR A 762 -3.92 -13.36 8.03
CA TYR A 762 -3.26 -13.69 6.77
C TYR A 762 -2.83 -15.14 6.95
N GLU A 763 -3.71 -16.05 6.55
CA GLU A 763 -3.47 -17.48 6.63
C GLU A 763 -2.40 -17.85 5.62
N CYS A 764 -1.38 -18.57 6.06
CA CYS A 764 -0.40 -19.18 5.18
C CYS A 764 -0.93 -20.54 4.72
N LEU A 765 -1.57 -20.58 3.55
CA LEU A 765 -2.05 -21.84 2.97
C LEU A 765 -0.87 -22.71 2.53
N ASN A 766 0.14 -22.09 1.90
CA ASN A 766 1.36 -22.77 1.48
C ASN A 766 2.57 -21.83 1.50
N ASN A 767 3.70 -22.30 2.01
CA ASN A 767 4.99 -21.61 1.95
C ASN A 767 6.13 -22.49 1.41
N ASP A 768 5.85 -23.52 0.59
CA ASP A 768 6.92 -24.39 0.06
C ASP A 768 7.85 -23.65 -0.91
N HIS A 769 7.38 -22.53 -1.47
CA HIS A 769 8.12 -21.70 -2.42
C HIS A 769 9.49 -21.32 -1.87
N GLN A 770 10.59 -21.71 -2.51
CA GLN A 770 11.93 -21.32 -2.03
C GLN A 770 12.25 -19.87 -2.43
N VAL A 771 12.76 -19.05 -1.52
CA VAL A 771 13.17 -17.65 -1.79
C VAL A 771 14.67 -17.49 -1.54
N THR A 772 15.35 -16.75 -2.41
CA THR A 772 16.78 -16.42 -2.29
C THR A 772 17.00 -14.90 -2.18
N GLU A 773 18.25 -14.46 -2.19
CA GLU A 773 18.62 -13.04 -2.27
C GLU A 773 18.46 -12.45 -3.69
N HIS A 774 18.11 -13.27 -4.69
CA HIS A 774 18.09 -12.83 -6.08
C HIS A 774 16.88 -11.94 -6.39
N PHE A 775 17.09 -10.71 -6.86
CA PHE A 775 16.00 -9.73 -7.06
C PHE A 775 14.93 -10.11 -8.11
N HIS A 776 15.24 -11.00 -9.05
CA HIS A 776 14.41 -11.29 -10.24
C HIS A 776 13.62 -12.63 -10.18
N GLU A 777 13.42 -13.21 -9.00
CA GLU A 777 12.78 -14.54 -8.84
C GLU A 777 11.26 -14.48 -8.54
N PHE A 778 10.54 -13.57 -9.17
CA PHE A 778 9.12 -13.29 -8.90
C PHE A 778 8.19 -14.52 -8.96
N ALA A 779 7.17 -14.55 -8.09
CA ALA A 779 6.04 -15.46 -8.12
C ALA A 779 4.85 -14.81 -8.87
N MET A 780 4.65 -15.17 -10.13
CA MET A 780 3.80 -14.44 -11.06
C MET A 780 2.47 -15.15 -11.35
N GLY A 781 1.38 -14.40 -11.15
CA GLY A 781 0.02 -14.82 -11.47
C GLY A 781 -0.60 -15.66 -10.36
N LEU A 782 -1.87 -15.99 -10.53
CA LEU A 782 -2.56 -17.01 -9.75
C LEU A 782 -3.75 -17.52 -10.57
N GLN A 783 -3.73 -18.80 -10.91
CA GLN A 783 -4.82 -19.51 -11.56
C GLN A 783 -5.33 -20.62 -10.65
N VAL A 784 -6.58 -21.03 -10.86
CA VAL A 784 -7.27 -22.05 -10.07
C VAL A 784 -8.04 -22.94 -11.02
N ASP A 785 -7.95 -24.25 -10.84
CA ASP A 785 -8.73 -25.22 -11.60
C ASP A 785 -10.09 -25.53 -10.95
N GLY A 786 -10.91 -26.36 -11.61
CA GLY A 786 -12.20 -26.79 -11.08
C GLY A 786 -12.13 -27.68 -9.82
N GLU A 787 -10.95 -28.21 -9.48
CA GLU A 787 -10.72 -29.01 -8.27
C GLU A 787 -10.25 -28.15 -7.07
N GLY A 788 -9.93 -26.88 -7.33
CA GLY A 788 -9.44 -25.91 -6.35
C GLY A 788 -7.93 -25.88 -6.21
N ASN A 789 -7.15 -26.53 -7.09
CA ASN A 789 -5.69 -26.45 -7.05
C ASN A 789 -5.22 -25.10 -7.61
N PHE A 790 -4.11 -24.60 -7.09
CA PHE A 790 -3.56 -23.29 -7.44
C PHE A 790 -2.35 -23.42 -8.36
N TYR A 791 -2.19 -22.47 -9.29
CA TYR A 791 -1.12 -22.47 -10.27
C TYR A 791 -0.51 -21.09 -10.44
N TYR A 792 0.81 -21.01 -10.44
CA TYR A 792 1.55 -19.77 -10.70
C TYR A 792 2.95 -20.10 -11.23
N ALA A 793 3.60 -19.14 -11.88
CA ALA A 793 4.95 -19.31 -12.40
C ALA A 793 5.98 -18.64 -11.49
N LYS A 794 7.14 -19.27 -11.32
CA LYS A 794 8.29 -18.66 -10.65
C LYS A 794 9.39 -18.36 -11.65
N SER A 795 9.84 -17.10 -11.70
CA SER A 795 10.96 -16.67 -12.54
C SER A 795 12.30 -17.26 -12.09
N GLY A 796 13.25 -17.31 -13.01
CA GLY A 796 14.63 -17.72 -12.75
C GLY A 796 15.53 -16.57 -12.28
N CYS A 797 16.83 -16.82 -12.20
CA CYS A 797 17.82 -15.80 -11.85
C CYS A 797 18.28 -15.04 -13.10
N HIS A 798 17.99 -13.73 -13.17
CA HIS A 798 18.43 -12.88 -14.29
C HIS A 798 19.95 -12.96 -14.52
N GLY A 799 20.35 -13.59 -15.63
CA GLY A 799 21.75 -13.69 -16.04
C GLY A 799 22.62 -14.59 -15.19
N LYS A 800 22.03 -15.40 -14.30
CA LYS A 800 22.74 -16.34 -13.43
C LYS A 800 22.08 -17.72 -13.49
N ALA A 801 22.84 -18.76 -13.19
CA ALA A 801 22.30 -20.10 -13.02
C ALA A 801 21.33 -20.13 -11.83
N ALA A 802 20.26 -20.89 -11.96
CA ALA A 802 19.30 -21.15 -10.90
C ALA A 802 19.98 -21.82 -9.69
N VAL A 803 19.70 -21.31 -8.49
CA VAL A 803 20.21 -21.86 -7.22
C VAL A 803 19.31 -22.92 -6.59
N VAL A 804 17.98 -22.74 -6.65
CA VAL A 804 16.97 -23.63 -6.03
C VAL A 804 16.02 -24.25 -7.07
N PRO A 805 15.39 -25.42 -6.79
CA PRO A 805 14.55 -26.15 -7.74
C PRO A 805 13.40 -25.36 -8.36
N HIS A 806 12.75 -24.46 -7.61
CA HIS A 806 11.60 -23.74 -8.13
C HIS A 806 11.95 -22.62 -9.13
N HIS A 807 13.23 -22.27 -9.33
CA HIS A 807 13.61 -21.22 -10.29
C HIS A 807 13.27 -21.58 -11.74
N GLY A 808 12.51 -20.71 -12.41
CA GLY A 808 12.18 -20.86 -13.83
C GLY A 808 11.18 -21.97 -14.11
N THR A 809 10.12 -22.05 -13.28
CA THR A 809 9.16 -23.16 -13.28
C THR A 809 7.70 -22.70 -13.29
N LEU A 810 6.81 -23.58 -13.75
CA LEU A 810 5.37 -23.52 -13.48
C LEU A 810 5.06 -24.45 -12.31
N LEU A 811 4.35 -23.96 -11.31
CA LEU A 811 4.07 -24.68 -10.07
C LEU A 811 2.58 -24.96 -9.92
N ARG A 812 2.25 -26.11 -9.32
CA ARG A 812 0.93 -26.44 -8.77
C ARG A 812 1.02 -26.53 -7.27
N VAL A 813 0.08 -25.91 -6.55
CA VAL A 813 -0.17 -26.13 -5.13
C VAL A 813 -1.50 -26.86 -5.00
N GLU A 814 -1.52 -27.95 -4.24
CA GLU A 814 -2.76 -28.68 -3.94
C GLU A 814 -3.78 -27.76 -3.26
N ARG A 815 -5.07 -28.01 -3.45
CA ARG A 815 -6.17 -27.17 -2.92
C ARG A 815 -6.10 -26.87 -1.41
N ASP A 816 -5.53 -27.77 -0.62
CA ASP A 816 -5.37 -27.67 0.83
C ASP A 816 -4.02 -27.09 1.25
N GLY A 817 -3.22 -26.64 0.28
CA GLY A 817 -1.88 -26.12 0.49
C GLY A 817 -0.86 -27.18 0.90
N SER A 818 -1.18 -28.47 0.88
CA SER A 818 -0.35 -29.53 1.46
C SER A 818 0.99 -29.76 0.74
N LYS A 819 1.05 -29.43 -0.55
CA LYS A 819 2.21 -29.74 -1.39
C LYS A 819 2.28 -28.83 -2.61
N THR A 820 3.51 -28.46 -2.96
CA THR A 820 3.85 -27.84 -4.25
C THR A 820 4.54 -28.85 -5.19
N THR A 821 4.16 -28.86 -6.46
CA THR A 821 4.73 -29.70 -7.52
C THR A 821 5.16 -28.85 -8.72
N ILE A 822 6.34 -29.13 -9.27
CA ILE A 822 6.82 -28.51 -10.53
C ILE A 822 6.15 -29.22 -11.72
N LEU A 823 5.47 -28.45 -12.57
CA LEU A 823 4.78 -28.95 -13.77
C LEU A 823 5.60 -28.81 -15.05
N ALA A 824 6.39 -27.72 -15.15
CA ALA A 824 7.23 -27.40 -16.29
C ALA A 824 8.46 -26.61 -15.85
N ASN A 825 9.56 -26.71 -16.59
CA ASN A 825 10.83 -26.02 -16.32
C ASN A 825 11.42 -25.36 -17.58
N GLY A 826 12.48 -24.57 -17.41
CA GLY A 826 13.16 -23.91 -18.52
C GLY A 826 12.54 -22.57 -18.93
N PHE A 827 11.88 -21.89 -17.98
CA PHE A 827 11.47 -20.50 -18.14
C PHE A 827 12.54 -19.55 -17.61
N ARG A 828 12.69 -18.38 -18.23
CA ARG A 828 13.61 -17.34 -17.75
C ARG A 828 12.95 -16.41 -16.75
N ALA A 829 11.87 -15.79 -17.18
CA ALA A 829 11.18 -14.68 -16.53
C ALA A 829 9.70 -14.74 -16.91
N ALA A 830 9.02 -15.78 -16.45
CA ALA A 830 7.62 -15.97 -16.75
C ALA A 830 6.76 -14.91 -16.06
N ASN A 831 5.90 -14.21 -16.80
CA ASN A 831 5.06 -13.12 -16.27
C ASN A 831 3.55 -13.45 -16.30
N GLY A 832 3.12 -14.21 -17.29
CA GLY A 832 1.73 -14.61 -17.48
C GLY A 832 1.54 -16.10 -17.37
N VAL A 833 0.48 -16.52 -16.68
CA VAL A 833 0.01 -17.90 -16.63
C VAL A 833 -1.48 -17.87 -16.95
N CYS A 834 -1.90 -18.64 -17.95
CA CYS A 834 -3.29 -18.86 -18.31
C CYS A 834 -3.56 -20.36 -18.27
N LEU A 835 -4.52 -20.78 -17.45
CA LEU A 835 -4.99 -22.17 -17.43
C LEU A 835 -6.04 -22.33 -18.53
N ASN A 836 -5.86 -23.33 -19.39
CA ASN A 836 -6.77 -23.62 -20.49
C ASN A 836 -7.85 -24.63 -20.08
N PRO A 837 -9.02 -24.63 -20.77
CA PRO A 837 -10.10 -25.59 -20.49
C PRO A 837 -9.70 -27.07 -20.63
N ASP A 838 -8.68 -27.38 -21.43
CA ASP A 838 -8.15 -28.73 -21.64
C ASP A 838 -7.11 -29.16 -20.58
N GLY A 839 -6.83 -28.31 -19.59
CA GLY A 839 -5.82 -28.53 -18.55
C GLY A 839 -4.38 -28.22 -18.98
N SER A 840 -4.15 -27.78 -20.21
CA SER A 840 -2.88 -27.18 -20.64
C SER A 840 -2.76 -25.73 -20.15
N PHE A 841 -1.62 -25.09 -20.40
CA PHE A 841 -1.41 -23.69 -20.02
C PHE A 841 -0.83 -22.88 -21.18
N PHE A 842 -1.10 -21.58 -21.17
CA PHE A 842 -0.23 -20.61 -21.84
C PHE A 842 0.65 -19.91 -20.82
N VAL A 843 1.95 -19.83 -21.10
CA VAL A 843 2.93 -19.14 -20.24
C VAL A 843 3.77 -18.19 -21.07
N THR A 844 3.72 -16.89 -20.75
CA THR A 844 4.61 -15.91 -21.38
C THR A 844 5.98 -15.92 -20.74
N ASP A 845 7.02 -15.67 -21.53
CA ASP A 845 8.39 -15.65 -21.05
C ASP A 845 9.21 -14.59 -21.80
N GLN A 846 10.12 -13.91 -21.09
CA GLN A 846 10.82 -12.74 -21.62
C GLN A 846 12.17 -13.08 -22.27
N GLU A 847 12.57 -12.28 -23.26
CA GLU A 847 13.86 -12.29 -23.95
C GLU A 847 15.03 -12.15 -22.95
N GLY A 848 16.05 -12.97 -23.14
CA GLY A 848 17.36 -12.77 -22.51
C GLY A 848 18.30 -13.94 -22.78
N PHE A 849 19.14 -14.29 -21.81
CA PHE A 849 20.04 -15.44 -21.90
C PHE A 849 19.25 -16.73 -22.18
N TRP A 850 19.58 -17.46 -23.24
CA TRP A 850 18.89 -18.66 -23.73
C TRP A 850 17.42 -18.46 -24.16
N ASN A 851 16.92 -17.22 -24.18
CA ASN A 851 15.59 -16.85 -24.70
C ASN A 851 15.78 -15.82 -25.83
N PRO A 852 15.80 -16.25 -27.10
CA PRO A 852 16.12 -15.38 -28.26
C PRO A 852 15.26 -14.14 -28.36
N LYS A 853 13.97 -14.29 -28.04
CA LYS A 853 12.95 -13.26 -28.04
C LYS A 853 11.92 -13.54 -26.96
N ASN A 854 11.01 -12.59 -26.74
CA ASN A 854 9.81 -12.83 -25.94
C ASN A 854 8.98 -13.95 -26.61
N ARG A 855 8.15 -14.65 -25.84
CA ARG A 855 7.37 -15.77 -26.39
C ARG A 855 6.10 -16.05 -25.59
N ILE A 856 5.14 -16.67 -26.26
CA ILE A 856 4.01 -17.37 -25.64
C ILE A 856 4.28 -18.87 -25.78
N ASN A 857 4.39 -19.59 -24.66
CA ASN A 857 4.56 -21.03 -24.67
C ASN A 857 3.19 -21.71 -24.53
N TRP A 858 2.95 -22.78 -25.29
CA TRP A 858 1.87 -23.72 -25.00
C TRP A 858 2.45 -24.85 -24.16
N VAL A 859 2.04 -24.91 -22.90
CA VAL A 859 2.59 -25.79 -21.89
C VAL A 859 1.65 -26.96 -21.68
N THR A 860 2.12 -28.15 -22.06
CA THR A 860 1.41 -29.42 -21.83
C THR A 860 2.08 -30.20 -20.70
N LEU A 861 1.28 -30.96 -19.97
CA LEU A 861 1.76 -31.80 -18.88
C LEU A 861 2.37 -33.10 -19.43
N SER A 862 3.39 -33.61 -18.74
CA SER A 862 4.07 -34.84 -19.13
C SER A 862 3.34 -36.07 -18.59
N GLU A 863 3.23 -37.11 -19.42
CA GLU A 863 2.72 -38.42 -19.00
C GLU A 863 3.72 -39.18 -18.09
N THR A 864 5.00 -38.83 -18.15
CA THR A 864 6.09 -39.60 -17.51
C THR A 864 6.52 -39.04 -16.15
N SER A 865 5.71 -38.18 -15.53
CA SER A 865 6.00 -37.42 -14.29
C SER A 865 7.20 -36.45 -14.33
N LYS A 866 8.07 -36.54 -15.35
CA LYS A 866 9.17 -35.59 -15.57
C LYS A 866 8.65 -34.33 -16.25
N PRO A 867 8.87 -33.12 -15.70
CA PRO A 867 8.44 -31.87 -16.31
C PRO A 867 9.08 -31.65 -17.69
N LYS A 868 8.29 -31.15 -18.65
CA LYS A 868 8.79 -30.75 -19.97
C LYS A 868 9.67 -29.49 -19.86
N PHE A 869 10.58 -29.33 -20.82
CA PHE A 869 11.57 -28.25 -20.85
C PHE A 869 11.28 -27.23 -21.95
N TYR A 870 11.23 -25.96 -21.54
CA TYR A 870 10.94 -24.84 -22.42
C TYR A 870 12.19 -24.04 -22.77
N GLY A 871 13.41 -24.59 -22.64
CA GLY A 871 14.57 -24.10 -23.39
C GLY A 871 15.56 -23.16 -22.70
N ASN A 872 15.25 -22.63 -21.50
CA ASN A 872 16.21 -21.82 -20.77
C ASN A 872 17.26 -22.67 -20.01
N MET A 873 18.48 -22.73 -20.53
CA MET A 873 19.55 -23.59 -19.99
C MET A 873 20.12 -23.14 -18.63
N LEU A 874 19.76 -21.94 -18.14
CA LEU A 874 20.16 -21.49 -16.80
C LEU A 874 19.20 -21.99 -15.70
N GLY A 875 18.13 -22.71 -16.06
CA GLY A 875 17.16 -23.25 -15.12
C GLY A 875 17.73 -24.32 -14.17
N TYR A 876 16.91 -24.72 -13.19
CA TYR A 876 17.23 -25.83 -12.31
C TYR A 876 16.75 -27.15 -12.92
N HIS A 877 17.58 -27.75 -13.77
CA HIS A 877 17.35 -29.04 -14.41
C HIS A 877 18.67 -29.73 -14.76
N ASP A 878 18.59 -30.99 -15.21
CA ASP A 878 19.74 -31.81 -15.62
C ASP A 878 19.95 -31.85 -17.15
N ILE A 879 19.14 -31.12 -17.93
CA ILE A 879 19.27 -31.06 -19.39
C ILE A 879 20.53 -30.30 -19.80
N THR A 880 21.39 -30.95 -20.58
CA THR A 880 22.66 -30.38 -21.07
C THR A 880 22.68 -30.16 -22.58
N ASP A 881 21.72 -30.68 -23.33
CA ASP A 881 21.64 -30.52 -24.79
C ASP A 881 21.15 -29.10 -25.14
N PRO A 882 21.98 -28.23 -25.75
CA PRO A 882 21.61 -26.89 -26.13
C PRO A 882 20.91 -26.83 -27.51
N SER A 883 20.62 -27.98 -28.16
CA SER A 883 19.94 -28.02 -29.45
C SER A 883 18.47 -27.61 -29.34
N ASP A 884 17.92 -26.95 -30.36
CA ASP A 884 16.51 -26.54 -30.36
C ASP A 884 15.53 -27.70 -30.25
N SER A 885 15.91 -28.90 -30.68
CA SER A 885 15.13 -30.12 -30.48
C SER A 885 14.96 -30.54 -29.02
N ALA A 886 15.79 -30.04 -28.10
CA ALA A 886 15.66 -30.32 -26.67
C ALA A 886 14.52 -29.51 -26.01
N MET A 887 14.07 -28.43 -26.64
CA MET A 887 13.05 -27.51 -26.13
C MET A 887 11.69 -27.77 -26.78
N GLU A 888 10.62 -27.67 -25.99
CA GLU A 888 9.26 -27.55 -26.51
C GLU A 888 9.07 -26.20 -27.25
N PRO A 889 8.66 -26.19 -28.53
CA PRO A 889 8.53 -24.96 -29.28
C PRO A 889 7.40 -24.07 -28.72
N PRO A 890 7.59 -22.74 -28.65
CA PRO A 890 6.53 -21.84 -28.20
C PRO A 890 5.42 -21.73 -29.25
N LEU A 891 4.22 -21.31 -28.87
CA LEU A 891 3.15 -20.93 -29.81
C LEU A 891 3.66 -19.85 -30.76
N CYS A 892 4.32 -18.83 -30.21
CA CYS A 892 4.99 -17.83 -31.04
C CYS A 892 6.18 -17.16 -30.34
N TRP A 893 7.11 -16.69 -31.16
CA TRP A 893 8.14 -15.73 -30.81
C TRP A 893 7.66 -14.30 -31.09
N ILE A 894 8.07 -13.37 -30.24
CA ILE A 894 7.61 -11.98 -30.26
C ILE A 894 8.81 -11.06 -30.18
N THR A 895 9.03 -10.28 -31.23
CA THR A 895 10.12 -9.30 -31.24
C THR A 895 9.83 -8.13 -30.31
N ASN A 896 10.85 -7.61 -29.64
CA ASN A 896 10.74 -6.52 -28.67
C ASN A 896 10.11 -5.24 -29.24
N THR A 897 10.29 -4.98 -30.54
CA THR A 897 9.68 -3.83 -31.25
C THR A 897 8.17 -3.99 -31.46
N PHE A 898 7.65 -5.21 -31.30
CA PHE A 898 6.24 -5.53 -31.37
C PHE A 898 5.61 -5.58 -29.98
N ASP A 899 6.19 -6.36 -29.06
CA ASP A 899 5.92 -6.31 -27.62
C ASP A 899 7.21 -6.52 -26.83
N ARG A 900 7.56 -5.55 -25.99
CA ARG A 900 8.79 -5.57 -25.19
C ARG A 900 8.69 -6.50 -23.99
N SER A 901 7.49 -6.73 -23.45
CA SER A 901 7.31 -7.55 -22.26
C SER A 901 5.85 -8.06 -22.18
N PRO A 902 5.51 -9.18 -22.85
CA PRO A 902 4.21 -9.81 -22.73
C PRO A 902 3.91 -10.22 -21.27
N ALA A 903 2.64 -10.25 -20.91
CA ALA A 903 2.16 -10.48 -19.55
C ALA A 903 1.13 -11.61 -19.52
N GLU A 904 0.06 -11.48 -18.72
CA GLU A 904 -0.98 -12.52 -18.62
C GLU A 904 -1.74 -12.70 -19.94
N LEU A 905 -2.05 -13.95 -20.26
CA LEU A 905 -3.06 -14.28 -21.27
C LEU A 905 -4.37 -14.61 -20.59
N LEU A 906 -5.46 -14.33 -21.30
CA LEU A 906 -6.81 -14.63 -20.83
C LEU A 906 -7.74 -14.89 -22.02
N TRP A 907 -8.68 -15.79 -21.82
CA TRP A 907 -9.77 -16.02 -22.75
C TRP A 907 -10.80 -14.90 -22.63
N VAL A 908 -11.32 -14.44 -23.77
CA VAL A 908 -12.48 -13.57 -23.80
C VAL A 908 -13.69 -14.38 -23.36
N ASP A 909 -14.23 -14.04 -22.19
CA ASP A 909 -15.43 -14.66 -21.61
C ASP A 909 -16.53 -13.61 -21.51
N SER A 910 -17.02 -13.16 -22.67
CA SER A 910 -18.04 -12.13 -22.74
C SER A 910 -18.75 -12.15 -24.09
N PRO A 911 -20.04 -12.52 -24.13
CA PRO A 911 -20.82 -12.47 -25.37
C PRO A 911 -20.90 -11.07 -26.00
N SER A 912 -20.76 -9.99 -25.20
CA SER A 912 -20.80 -8.60 -25.71
C SER A 912 -19.59 -8.25 -26.58
N TRP A 913 -18.52 -9.05 -26.54
CA TRP A 913 -17.36 -8.91 -27.42
C TRP A 913 -17.55 -9.58 -28.79
N GLY A 914 -18.75 -10.07 -29.09
CA GLY A 914 -19.13 -10.58 -30.40
C GLY A 914 -18.22 -11.71 -30.88
N LYS A 915 -17.60 -11.54 -32.06
CA LYS A 915 -16.73 -12.55 -32.69
C LYS A 915 -15.40 -12.79 -31.97
N LEU A 916 -15.03 -11.91 -31.04
CA LEU A 916 -13.87 -12.11 -30.18
C LEU A 916 -14.20 -12.97 -28.96
N ASN A 917 -15.47 -13.23 -28.65
CA ASN A 917 -15.83 -14.14 -27.56
C ASN A 917 -15.21 -15.54 -27.79
N GLY A 918 -14.59 -16.09 -26.75
CA GLY A 918 -13.85 -17.36 -26.81
C GLY A 918 -12.48 -17.26 -27.50
N ARG A 919 -11.98 -16.07 -27.83
CA ARG A 919 -10.63 -15.87 -28.37
C ARG A 919 -9.63 -15.54 -27.26
N LEU A 920 -8.35 -15.71 -27.55
CA LEU A 920 -7.27 -15.52 -26.58
C LEU A 920 -6.69 -14.10 -26.71
N LEU A 921 -6.57 -13.41 -25.58
CA LEU A 921 -5.88 -12.13 -25.48
C LEU A 921 -4.54 -12.28 -24.77
N ASN A 922 -3.59 -11.43 -25.10
CA ASN A 922 -2.32 -11.24 -24.39
C ASN A 922 -2.19 -9.78 -23.95
N LEU A 923 -1.93 -9.58 -22.66
CA LEU A 923 -1.63 -8.26 -22.10
C LEU A 923 -0.14 -7.92 -22.26
N SER A 924 0.18 -6.64 -22.35
CA SER A 924 1.57 -6.16 -22.45
C SER A 924 1.93 -5.23 -21.30
N TYR A 925 2.85 -5.71 -20.46
CA TYR A 925 3.54 -4.86 -19.49
C TYR A 925 4.47 -3.88 -20.21
N GLY A 926 5.13 -4.33 -21.28
CA GLY A 926 6.19 -3.55 -21.93
C GLY A 926 5.70 -2.26 -22.57
N TYR A 927 4.50 -2.30 -23.17
CA TYR A 927 3.93 -1.20 -23.95
C TYR A 927 2.58 -0.68 -23.46
N GLY A 928 1.98 -1.31 -22.43
CA GLY A 928 0.64 -0.94 -22.00
C GLY A 928 -0.38 -1.20 -23.10
N LYS A 929 -0.37 -2.39 -23.72
CA LYS A 929 -1.24 -2.73 -24.84
C LYS A 929 -1.98 -4.05 -24.60
N VAL A 930 -3.01 -4.30 -25.39
CA VAL A 930 -3.70 -5.60 -25.46
C VAL A 930 -3.61 -6.14 -26.89
N PHE A 931 -3.31 -7.42 -27.01
CA PHE A 931 -3.19 -8.11 -28.28
C PHE A 931 -4.19 -9.26 -28.34
N LEU A 932 -4.78 -9.47 -29.51
CA LEU A 932 -5.45 -10.71 -29.87
C LEU A 932 -4.40 -11.74 -30.29
N VAL A 933 -4.62 -13.02 -29.97
CA VAL A 933 -3.70 -14.13 -30.28
C VAL A 933 -4.35 -15.12 -31.25
N PRO A 934 -4.36 -14.86 -32.58
CA PRO A 934 -4.79 -15.85 -33.57
C PRO A 934 -3.83 -17.03 -33.57
N HIS A 935 -4.35 -18.24 -33.43
CA HIS A 935 -3.55 -19.46 -33.35
C HIS A 935 -4.28 -20.67 -33.92
N GLU A 936 -3.51 -21.72 -34.18
CA GLU A 936 -3.98 -23.01 -34.63
C GLU A 936 -3.15 -24.14 -34.04
N GLN A 937 -3.76 -25.31 -33.95
CA GLN A 937 -3.07 -26.55 -33.66
C GLN A 937 -2.91 -27.37 -34.94
N VAL A 938 -1.67 -27.76 -35.24
CA VAL A 938 -1.33 -28.63 -36.39
C VAL A 938 -0.58 -29.85 -35.84
N GLY A 939 -1.29 -30.98 -35.76
CA GLY A 939 -0.79 -32.18 -35.07
C GLY A 939 -0.58 -31.91 -33.57
N GLU A 940 0.61 -32.20 -33.08
CA GLU A 940 0.99 -31.99 -31.66
C GLU A 940 1.62 -30.61 -31.40
N LYS A 941 1.59 -29.70 -32.38
CA LYS A 941 2.20 -28.36 -32.25
C LYS A 941 1.14 -27.28 -32.28
N MET A 942 1.27 -26.33 -31.36
CA MET A 942 0.55 -25.07 -31.40
C MET A 942 1.41 -24.02 -32.10
N GLN A 943 0.81 -23.24 -32.99
CA GLN A 943 1.46 -22.12 -33.66
C GLN A 943 0.48 -20.96 -33.84
N GLY A 944 0.99 -19.74 -33.95
CA GLY A 944 0.13 -18.59 -34.05
C GLY A 944 0.91 -17.30 -33.95
N GLY A 945 0.21 -16.21 -33.62
CA GLY A 945 0.79 -14.88 -33.53
C GLY A 945 -0.02 -13.93 -32.69
N MET A 946 0.40 -12.66 -32.72
CA MET A 946 -0.24 -11.56 -32.02
C MET A 946 -0.59 -10.44 -32.98
N ILE A 947 -1.75 -9.83 -32.78
CA ILE A 947 -2.16 -8.59 -33.42
C ILE A 947 -2.72 -7.62 -32.39
N GLU A 948 -2.34 -6.36 -32.49
CA GLU A 948 -2.71 -5.31 -31.55
C GLU A 948 -4.22 -5.00 -31.65
N LEU A 949 -4.91 -4.86 -30.51
CA LEU A 949 -6.27 -4.31 -30.48
C LEU A 949 -6.24 -2.82 -30.87
N PRO A 950 -7.23 -2.29 -31.60
CA PRO A 950 -7.29 -0.89 -32.01
C PRO A 950 -7.71 0.03 -30.86
N ILE A 951 -6.88 0.10 -29.82
CA ILE A 951 -7.04 0.95 -28.63
C ILE A 951 -5.76 1.75 -28.37
N PRO A 952 -5.85 2.93 -27.74
CA PRO A 952 -4.65 3.65 -27.32
C PRO A 952 -3.84 2.85 -26.28
N PRO A 953 -2.51 3.00 -26.23
CA PRO A 953 -1.70 2.40 -25.18
C PRO A 953 -2.02 3.02 -23.82
N PHE A 954 -1.96 2.20 -22.78
CA PHE A 954 -2.09 2.62 -21.39
C PHE A 954 -0.83 3.36 -20.91
N PRO A 955 -0.98 4.35 -20.01
CA PRO A 955 0.15 5.06 -19.40
C PRO A 955 1.12 4.18 -18.59
N THR A 956 0.72 2.96 -18.23
CA THR A 956 1.57 2.01 -17.50
C THR A 956 1.54 0.63 -18.14
N GLY A 957 2.44 -0.26 -17.72
CA GLY A 957 2.41 -1.65 -18.17
C GLY A 957 1.20 -2.37 -17.60
N VAL A 958 0.41 -3.04 -18.43
CA VAL A 958 -0.75 -3.85 -17.97
C VAL A 958 -0.33 -5.30 -17.78
N MET A 959 -0.54 -5.83 -16.59
CA MET A 959 -0.02 -7.15 -16.19
C MET A 959 -1.09 -8.21 -16.01
N ARG A 960 -2.27 -7.82 -15.54
CA ARG A 960 -3.37 -8.72 -15.19
C ARG A 960 -4.69 -8.18 -15.70
N GLY A 961 -5.61 -9.08 -16.02
CA GLY A 961 -6.96 -8.69 -16.42
C GLY A 961 -8.00 -9.76 -16.16
N ARG A 962 -9.24 -9.34 -15.89
CA ARG A 962 -10.39 -10.23 -15.68
C ARG A 962 -11.62 -9.64 -16.34
N PHE A 963 -12.45 -10.52 -16.91
CA PHE A 963 -13.80 -10.15 -17.33
C PHE A 963 -14.68 -10.07 -16.09
N HIS A 964 -15.44 -8.98 -15.99
CA HIS A 964 -16.35 -8.75 -14.87
C HIS A 964 -17.58 -9.65 -15.04
N PRO A 965 -17.99 -10.41 -14.00
CA PRO A 965 -19.01 -11.47 -14.14
C PRO A 965 -20.42 -10.96 -14.45
N LYS A 966 -20.73 -9.69 -14.12
CA LYS A 966 -22.05 -9.07 -14.38
C LYS A 966 -22.12 -8.22 -15.65
N ASP A 967 -21.23 -7.26 -15.86
CA ASP A 967 -21.28 -6.37 -17.03
C ASP A 967 -20.50 -6.90 -18.26
N GLY A 968 -19.68 -7.95 -18.09
CA GLY A 968 -18.93 -8.58 -19.18
C GLY A 968 -17.82 -7.70 -19.77
N HIS A 969 -17.41 -6.63 -19.08
CA HIS A 969 -16.31 -5.78 -19.50
C HIS A 969 -14.96 -6.32 -19.00
N LEU A 970 -13.88 -5.98 -19.71
CA LEU A 970 -12.53 -6.40 -19.35
C LEU A 970 -11.89 -5.35 -18.45
N TYR A 971 -11.54 -5.71 -17.22
CA TYR A 971 -10.79 -4.86 -16.31
C TYR A 971 -9.33 -5.28 -16.27
N LEU A 972 -8.43 -4.29 -16.28
CA LEU A 972 -6.99 -4.46 -16.41
C LEU A 972 -6.28 -3.67 -15.33
N CYS A 973 -5.24 -4.23 -14.73
CA CYS A 973 -4.35 -3.48 -13.85
C CYS A 973 -2.89 -3.72 -14.17
N GLY A 974 -2.04 -2.80 -13.72
CA GLY A 974 -0.62 -2.99 -13.78
C GLY A 974 0.20 -1.84 -13.20
N MET A 975 1.49 -1.89 -13.47
CA MET A 975 2.50 -1.02 -12.89
C MET A 975 3.72 -0.86 -13.79
N PHE A 976 4.65 -0.01 -13.37
CA PHE A 976 5.97 0.13 -13.96
C PHE A 976 7.08 0.03 -12.90
N ALA A 977 8.08 -0.80 -13.20
CA ALA A 977 9.15 -1.19 -12.29
C ALA A 977 10.45 -1.63 -13.00
N TRP A 978 10.33 -2.23 -14.19
CA TRP A 978 11.44 -2.63 -15.06
C TRP A 978 11.13 -2.30 -16.53
N ALA A 979 11.98 -2.80 -17.45
CA ALA A 979 11.97 -2.49 -18.88
C ALA A 979 10.56 -2.35 -19.51
N GLY A 980 10.23 -1.13 -19.93
CA GLY A 980 8.99 -0.74 -20.60
C GLY A 980 9.06 0.74 -21.02
N ASN A 981 7.96 1.30 -21.51
CA ASN A 981 7.86 2.70 -21.95
C ASN A 981 6.80 3.50 -21.16
N ALA A 982 6.44 3.04 -19.96
CA ALA A 982 5.41 3.66 -19.14
C ALA A 982 5.72 5.12 -18.79
N THR A 983 4.64 5.89 -18.65
CA THR A 983 4.63 7.29 -18.19
C THR A 983 3.97 7.44 -16.81
N ALA A 984 3.37 6.38 -16.27
CA ALA A 984 2.75 6.31 -14.94
C ALA A 984 3.20 5.08 -14.15
N PRO A 985 3.29 5.17 -12.80
CA PRO A 985 3.77 4.07 -11.94
C PRO A 985 2.78 2.90 -11.82
N GLY A 986 1.48 3.13 -12.02
CA GLY A 986 0.43 2.11 -11.96
C GLY A 986 -0.91 2.61 -12.45
N GLY A 987 -1.90 1.71 -12.57
CA GLY A 987 -3.24 2.06 -13.05
C GLY A 987 -4.24 0.91 -13.09
N LEU A 988 -5.51 1.26 -13.10
CA LEU A 988 -6.67 0.38 -13.26
C LEU A 988 -7.53 0.88 -14.43
N TYR A 989 -7.80 0.00 -15.39
CA TYR A 989 -8.50 0.35 -16.62
C TYR A 989 -9.65 -0.61 -16.89
N ARG A 990 -10.63 -0.15 -17.68
CA ARG A 990 -11.75 -0.95 -18.17
C ARG A 990 -11.83 -0.81 -19.69
N ILE A 991 -11.98 -1.93 -20.39
CA ILE A 991 -12.27 -1.99 -21.82
C ILE A 991 -13.70 -2.51 -22.01
N ARG A 992 -14.50 -1.74 -22.74
CA ARG A 992 -15.89 -2.06 -23.10
C ARG A 992 -15.97 -2.27 -24.61
N ALA A 993 -16.57 -3.36 -25.06
CA ALA A 993 -16.93 -3.51 -26.47
C ALA A 993 -18.04 -2.50 -26.82
N THR A 994 -17.96 -1.89 -28.00
CA THR A 994 -18.99 -1.00 -28.54
C THR A 994 -19.76 -1.71 -29.67
N ASP A 995 -20.77 -1.06 -30.24
CA ASP A 995 -21.49 -1.57 -31.40
C ASP A 995 -20.71 -1.43 -32.73
N GLN A 996 -19.48 -0.89 -32.68
CA GLN A 996 -18.65 -0.72 -33.88
C GLN A 996 -17.92 -2.02 -34.24
N PRO A 997 -17.77 -2.33 -35.55
CA PRO A 997 -17.18 -3.58 -36.01
C PRO A 997 -15.68 -3.69 -35.69
N VAL A 998 -15.24 -4.90 -35.34
CA VAL A 998 -13.81 -5.22 -35.13
C VAL A 998 -13.24 -5.87 -36.40
N HIS A 999 -12.45 -5.13 -37.17
CA HIS A 999 -11.83 -5.65 -38.40
C HIS A 999 -10.43 -6.27 -38.16
N LEU A 1000 -10.34 -7.26 -37.27
CA LEU A 1000 -9.09 -7.98 -36.99
C LEU A 1000 -9.16 -9.45 -37.44
N PRO A 1001 -8.04 -10.06 -37.88
CA PRO A 1001 -7.92 -11.50 -38.04
C PRO A 1001 -8.04 -12.18 -36.68
N VAL A 1002 -9.02 -13.07 -36.54
CA VAL A 1002 -9.29 -13.90 -35.35
C VAL A 1002 -8.72 -15.30 -35.46
N GLU A 1003 -8.42 -15.77 -36.67
CA GLU A 1003 -7.77 -17.07 -36.92
C GLU A 1003 -6.67 -16.93 -37.97
N LEU A 1004 -5.65 -17.78 -37.84
CA LEU A 1004 -4.55 -17.92 -38.78
C LEU A 1004 -4.35 -19.41 -39.08
N HIS A 1005 -4.30 -19.75 -40.37
CA HIS A 1005 -3.99 -21.10 -40.83
C HIS A 1005 -2.87 -21.08 -41.87
N ALA A 1006 -1.79 -21.83 -41.62
CA ALA A 1006 -0.65 -21.92 -42.52
C ALA A 1006 -0.68 -23.19 -43.38
N PHE A 1007 -0.58 -23.02 -44.68
CA PHE A 1007 -0.57 -24.07 -45.70
C PHE A 1007 0.71 -24.03 -46.52
N ARG A 1008 1.06 -25.12 -47.21
CA ARG A 1008 2.22 -25.16 -48.11
C ARG A 1008 2.22 -24.05 -49.16
N ARG A 1009 1.03 -23.63 -49.61
CA ARG A 1009 0.85 -22.59 -50.63
C ARG A 1009 0.82 -21.17 -50.07
N GLY A 1010 0.68 -20.97 -48.75
CA GLY A 1010 0.55 -19.65 -48.16
C GLY A 1010 -0.20 -19.63 -46.83
N VAL A 1011 -0.95 -18.56 -46.56
CA VAL A 1011 -1.63 -18.34 -45.26
C VAL A 1011 -3.06 -17.91 -45.49
N GLN A 1012 -3.96 -18.43 -44.67
CA GLN A 1012 -5.35 -18.01 -44.59
C GLN A 1012 -5.57 -17.20 -43.30
N LEU A 1013 -6.17 -16.02 -43.44
CA LEU A 1013 -6.54 -15.14 -42.32
C LEU A 1013 -8.06 -15.01 -42.28
N ARG A 1014 -8.70 -15.40 -41.17
CA ARG A 1014 -10.13 -15.15 -40.94
C ARG A 1014 -10.31 -13.88 -40.13
N PHE A 1015 -11.00 -12.90 -40.68
CA PHE A 1015 -11.39 -11.65 -40.03
C PHE A 1015 -12.69 -11.81 -39.25
N ALA A 1016 -12.83 -11.05 -38.16
CA ALA A 1016 -14.06 -11.00 -37.37
C ALA A 1016 -15.25 -10.43 -38.17
N GLU A 1017 -14.98 -9.51 -39.10
CA GLU A 1017 -16.00 -8.80 -39.88
C GLU A 1017 -15.68 -8.85 -41.37
N PRO A 1018 -16.70 -8.84 -42.27
CA PRO A 1018 -16.49 -8.87 -43.71
C PRO A 1018 -15.69 -7.67 -44.24
N LEU A 1019 -14.88 -7.92 -45.26
CA LEU A 1019 -14.05 -6.93 -45.95
C LEU A 1019 -14.60 -6.60 -47.34
N ASP A 1020 -14.19 -5.46 -47.88
CA ASP A 1020 -14.45 -5.08 -49.28
C ASP A 1020 -13.51 -5.85 -50.21
N GLU A 1021 -14.09 -6.73 -51.04
CA GLU A 1021 -13.38 -7.55 -52.02
C GLU A 1021 -12.46 -6.73 -52.93
N THR A 1022 -12.86 -5.50 -53.30
CA THR A 1022 -12.07 -4.65 -54.19
C THR A 1022 -10.75 -4.17 -53.56
N SER A 1023 -10.63 -4.24 -52.23
CA SER A 1023 -9.42 -3.90 -51.51
C SER A 1023 -8.42 -5.06 -51.37
N VAL A 1024 -8.82 -6.29 -51.73
CA VAL A 1024 -8.00 -7.49 -51.52
C VAL A 1024 -7.22 -7.84 -52.78
N HIS A 1025 -5.94 -7.46 -52.82
CA HIS A 1025 -5.01 -7.79 -53.89
C HIS A 1025 -3.57 -7.92 -53.35
N PRO A 1026 -2.66 -8.63 -54.01
CA PRO A 1026 -1.35 -8.96 -53.43
C PRO A 1026 -0.53 -7.77 -52.94
N GLU A 1027 -0.61 -6.63 -53.62
CA GLU A 1027 0.21 -5.44 -53.37
C GLU A 1027 -0.10 -4.73 -52.05
N VAL A 1028 -1.28 -4.99 -51.45
CA VAL A 1028 -1.62 -4.42 -50.14
C VAL A 1028 -1.07 -5.22 -48.97
N PHE A 1029 -0.43 -6.37 -49.24
CA PHE A 1029 0.19 -7.23 -48.25
C PHE A 1029 1.70 -7.17 -48.32
N SER A 1030 2.36 -7.17 -47.17
CA SER A 1030 3.81 -7.30 -47.05
C SER A 1030 4.12 -8.39 -46.05
N VAL A 1031 4.89 -9.39 -46.48
CA VAL A 1031 5.24 -10.56 -45.66
C VAL A 1031 6.75 -10.61 -45.49
N LYS A 1032 7.22 -10.63 -44.24
CA LYS A 1032 8.63 -10.83 -43.89
C LYS A 1032 8.81 -12.05 -43.03
N THR A 1033 9.91 -12.77 -43.21
CA THR A 1033 10.28 -13.93 -42.38
C THR A 1033 11.71 -13.80 -41.89
N TRP A 1034 12.02 -14.38 -40.74
CA TRP A 1034 13.36 -14.44 -40.18
C TRP A 1034 13.52 -15.62 -39.21
N SER A 1035 14.78 -16.01 -39.03
CA SER A 1035 15.23 -16.98 -38.03
C SER A 1035 15.74 -16.27 -36.76
N LEU A 1036 15.86 -17.02 -35.68
CA LEU A 1036 16.45 -16.58 -34.41
C LEU A 1036 17.48 -17.61 -33.93
N GLU A 1037 18.37 -17.22 -33.02
CA GLU A 1037 19.42 -18.08 -32.49
C GLU A 1037 19.28 -18.23 -30.97
N ARG A 1038 19.14 -19.46 -30.47
CA ARG A 1038 19.10 -19.77 -29.04
C ARG A 1038 20.48 -20.05 -28.49
N THR A 1039 21.01 -19.09 -27.73
CA THR A 1039 22.38 -19.15 -27.22
C THR A 1039 22.49 -18.63 -25.78
N ALA A 1040 23.67 -18.81 -25.18
CA ALA A 1040 24.02 -18.18 -23.92
C ALA A 1040 24.18 -16.65 -23.99
N LYS A 1041 24.02 -16.00 -25.16
CA LYS A 1041 24.02 -14.53 -25.27
C LYS A 1041 22.64 -13.99 -24.94
N TYR A 1042 22.58 -12.70 -24.57
CA TYR A 1042 21.31 -12.05 -24.29
C TYR A 1042 20.56 -11.77 -25.60
N GLY A 1043 19.41 -12.42 -25.78
CA GLY A 1043 18.53 -12.23 -26.93
C GLY A 1043 19.14 -12.66 -28.27
N SER A 1044 18.42 -12.39 -29.35
CA SER A 1044 18.83 -12.66 -30.72
C SER A 1044 18.50 -11.48 -31.63
N LYS A 1045 19.35 -11.22 -32.62
CA LYS A 1045 18.97 -10.40 -33.78
C LYS A 1045 18.06 -11.24 -34.69
N HIS A 1046 17.37 -10.58 -35.62
CA HIS A 1046 16.77 -11.30 -36.75
C HIS A 1046 17.90 -11.82 -37.63
N LEU A 1047 17.85 -13.10 -37.96
CA LEU A 1047 18.76 -13.74 -38.90
C LEU A 1047 18.00 -14.09 -40.18
N ASP A 1048 18.69 -14.03 -41.31
CA ASP A 1048 18.12 -14.38 -42.63
C ASP A 1048 16.80 -13.65 -42.95
N GLU A 1049 16.65 -12.41 -42.44
CA GLU A 1049 15.43 -11.62 -42.66
C GLU A 1049 15.24 -11.34 -44.15
N LYS A 1050 14.06 -11.71 -44.66
CA LYS A 1050 13.70 -11.53 -46.07
C LYS A 1050 12.21 -11.28 -46.25
N THR A 1051 11.89 -10.49 -47.27
CA THR A 1051 10.52 -10.31 -47.74
C THR A 1051 10.13 -11.45 -48.66
N LEU A 1052 8.96 -12.04 -48.45
CA LEU A 1052 8.35 -13.03 -49.35
C LEU A 1052 7.33 -12.35 -50.26
N GLN A 1053 7.24 -12.81 -51.50
CA GLN A 1053 6.29 -12.26 -52.46
C GLN A 1053 4.92 -12.91 -52.26
N VAL A 1054 3.90 -12.08 -52.07
CA VAL A 1054 2.49 -12.50 -52.18
C VAL A 1054 2.14 -12.53 -53.67
N THR A 1055 1.77 -13.70 -54.19
CA THR A 1055 1.49 -13.89 -55.63
C THR A 1055 0.00 -13.82 -55.95
N ALA A 1056 -0.86 -14.11 -54.97
CA ALA A 1056 -2.31 -13.96 -55.07
C ALA A 1056 -2.91 -13.66 -53.70
N ALA A 1057 -4.00 -12.89 -53.68
CA ALA A 1057 -4.84 -12.69 -52.51
C ALA A 1057 -6.29 -12.85 -52.96
N LYS A 1058 -7.08 -13.68 -52.27
CA LYS A 1058 -8.48 -13.95 -52.60
C LYS A 1058 -9.34 -13.83 -51.35
N LEU A 1059 -10.51 -13.22 -51.49
CA LEU A 1059 -11.51 -13.14 -50.44
C LEU A 1059 -12.55 -14.25 -50.61
N SER A 1060 -12.97 -14.88 -49.51
CA SER A 1060 -14.06 -15.85 -49.51
C SER A 1060 -15.39 -15.20 -49.89
N ALA A 1061 -16.35 -16.04 -50.31
CA ALA A 1061 -17.69 -15.59 -50.68
C ALA A 1061 -18.44 -14.88 -49.54
N ASP A 1062 -18.15 -15.21 -48.28
CA ASP A 1062 -18.74 -14.55 -47.10
C ASP A 1062 -17.97 -13.27 -46.69
N GLY A 1063 -16.90 -12.93 -47.39
CA GLY A 1063 -16.10 -11.73 -47.16
C GLY A 1063 -15.20 -11.78 -45.93
N THR A 1064 -15.11 -12.90 -45.21
CA THR A 1064 -14.41 -12.97 -43.91
C THR A 1064 -13.05 -13.65 -43.96
N VAL A 1065 -12.70 -14.33 -45.05
CA VAL A 1065 -11.47 -15.12 -45.13
C VAL A 1065 -10.62 -14.62 -46.29
N VAL A 1066 -9.39 -14.21 -45.98
CA VAL A 1066 -8.39 -13.84 -46.98
C VAL A 1066 -7.40 -14.99 -47.13
N ASP A 1067 -7.38 -15.59 -48.32
CA ASP A 1067 -6.39 -16.58 -48.73
C ASP A 1067 -5.22 -15.88 -49.44
N LEU A 1068 -4.05 -15.92 -48.83
CA LEU A 1068 -2.79 -15.39 -49.37
C LEU A 1068 -1.96 -16.52 -49.94
N GLU A 1069 -1.62 -16.47 -51.23
CA GLU A 1069 -0.60 -17.34 -51.83
C GLU A 1069 0.76 -16.65 -51.69
N ILE A 1070 1.70 -17.30 -50.99
CA ILE A 1070 3.00 -16.73 -50.62
C ILE A 1070 4.11 -17.62 -51.17
N ASP A 1071 4.88 -17.12 -52.13
CA ASP A 1071 5.93 -17.91 -52.77
C ASP A 1071 7.07 -18.21 -51.79
N GLY A 1072 7.52 -19.48 -51.81
CA GLY A 1072 8.62 -19.95 -50.99
C GLY A 1072 8.38 -19.97 -49.46
N LEU A 1073 7.11 -19.94 -49.00
CA LEU A 1073 6.78 -20.07 -47.57
C LEU A 1073 7.30 -21.39 -46.99
N LYS A 1074 7.97 -21.31 -45.84
CA LYS A 1074 8.54 -22.43 -45.09
C LYS A 1074 8.28 -22.22 -43.59
N PRO A 1075 8.40 -23.27 -42.75
CA PRO A 1075 8.46 -23.08 -41.31
C PRO A 1075 9.51 -22.02 -40.95
N THR A 1076 9.15 -21.13 -40.02
CA THR A 1076 9.94 -19.96 -39.65
C THR A 1076 9.70 -19.59 -38.20
N TRP A 1077 10.74 -19.14 -37.51
CA TRP A 1077 10.64 -18.73 -36.11
C TRP A 1077 9.86 -17.43 -35.97
N GLY A 1078 10.05 -16.49 -36.88
CA GLY A 1078 9.28 -15.26 -36.94
C GLY A 1078 8.79 -14.97 -38.35
N MET A 1079 7.59 -14.41 -38.41
CA MET A 1079 6.96 -13.86 -39.59
C MET A 1079 6.17 -12.60 -39.21
N GLU A 1080 6.19 -11.60 -40.07
CA GLU A 1080 5.33 -10.41 -39.97
C GLU A 1080 4.50 -10.30 -41.24
N ILE A 1081 3.18 -10.21 -41.09
CA ILE A 1081 2.24 -9.89 -42.17
C ILE A 1081 1.66 -8.50 -41.89
N GLN A 1082 1.97 -7.55 -42.75
CA GLN A 1082 1.35 -6.22 -42.76
C GLN A 1082 0.30 -6.15 -43.88
N TYR A 1083 -0.81 -5.47 -43.63
CA TYR A 1083 -1.85 -5.27 -44.62
C TYR A 1083 -2.53 -3.90 -44.49
N SER A 1084 -3.07 -3.41 -45.61
CA SER A 1084 -3.93 -2.22 -45.68
C SER A 1084 -5.17 -2.52 -46.53
N LEU A 1085 -6.28 -2.80 -45.88
CA LEU A 1085 -7.53 -3.28 -46.48
C LEU A 1085 -8.65 -2.26 -46.29
N LYS A 1086 -9.85 -2.54 -46.83
CA LYS A 1086 -11.06 -1.77 -46.55
C LYS A 1086 -12.16 -2.65 -45.97
N ALA A 1087 -12.89 -2.11 -45.00
CA ALA A 1087 -14.18 -2.65 -44.57
C ALA A 1087 -15.26 -2.39 -45.63
N LEU A 1088 -16.40 -3.08 -45.55
CA LEU A 1088 -17.53 -2.88 -46.48
C LEU A 1088 -18.04 -1.42 -46.55
N ARG A 1089 -17.86 -0.64 -45.48
CA ARG A 1089 -18.24 0.78 -45.41
C ARG A 1089 -17.15 1.73 -45.92
N GLY A 1090 -16.05 1.19 -46.44
CA GLY A 1090 -14.92 1.95 -47.02
C GLY A 1090 -13.86 2.40 -46.02
N GLU A 1091 -14.04 2.11 -44.73
CA GLU A 1091 -13.04 2.41 -43.68
C GLU A 1091 -11.75 1.63 -43.91
N LEU A 1092 -10.60 2.27 -43.71
CA LEU A 1092 -9.30 1.63 -43.84
C LEU A 1092 -9.02 0.70 -42.65
N VAL A 1093 -8.61 -0.52 -42.95
CA VAL A 1093 -8.26 -1.56 -41.98
C VAL A 1093 -6.79 -1.88 -42.15
N ASN A 1094 -5.95 -1.26 -41.31
CA ASN A 1094 -4.52 -1.54 -41.27
C ASN A 1094 -4.22 -2.53 -40.15
N GLY A 1095 -3.34 -3.48 -40.41
CA GLY A 1095 -2.91 -4.41 -39.37
C GLY A 1095 -1.51 -4.95 -39.58
N ARG A 1096 -0.93 -5.40 -38.48
CA ARG A 1096 0.40 -6.01 -38.40
C ARG A 1096 0.32 -7.22 -37.50
N LEU A 1097 0.35 -8.41 -38.10
CA LEU A 1097 0.34 -9.70 -37.41
C LEU A 1097 1.77 -10.22 -37.30
N HIS A 1098 2.22 -10.50 -36.08
CA HIS A 1098 3.52 -11.10 -35.80
C HIS A 1098 3.33 -12.54 -35.35
N ASN A 1099 3.85 -13.52 -36.08
CA ASN A 1099 3.55 -14.92 -35.84
C ASN A 1099 4.74 -15.87 -36.08
N THR A 1100 4.55 -17.13 -35.69
CA THR A 1100 5.48 -18.23 -35.89
C THR A 1100 4.78 -19.35 -36.65
N ILE A 1101 5.51 -20.08 -37.50
CA ILE A 1101 5.00 -21.26 -38.21
C ILE A 1101 5.97 -22.41 -37.99
N HIS A 1102 5.53 -23.44 -37.28
CA HIS A 1102 6.33 -24.65 -37.07
C HIS A 1102 6.03 -25.73 -38.10
N THR A 1103 4.80 -25.77 -38.62
CA THR A 1103 4.33 -26.81 -39.53
C THR A 1103 3.31 -26.22 -40.51
N LEU A 1104 3.38 -26.67 -41.76
CA LEU A 1104 2.49 -26.26 -42.85
C LEU A 1104 1.50 -27.40 -43.13
N ARG A 1105 0.21 -27.07 -43.23
CA ARG A 1105 -0.83 -27.99 -43.71
C ARG A 1105 -0.63 -28.26 -45.20
N ASP A 1106 -1.05 -29.43 -45.65
CA ASP A 1106 -1.04 -29.79 -47.08
C ASP A 1106 -2.02 -28.95 -47.90
#